data_AF-A0A9Q1CH61-F1
#
_entry.id   AF-A0A9Q1CH61-F1
#
_cell.length_a   1.000
_cell.length_b   1.000
_cell.length_c   1.000
_cell.angle_alpha   90.00
_cell.angle_beta   90.00
_cell.angle_gamma   90.00
#
_symmetry.space_group_name_H-M   'P 1'
#
loop_
_entity.id
_entity.type
_entity.pdbx_description
1 polymer ?
#
loop_
_entity_poly.entity_id
_entity_poly.type
_entity_poly.pdbx_seq_one_letter_code
_entity_poly.pdbx_strand_id
1 'polypeptide(L)'
;MSHALSDPTDVMVPPRFISRVEDFLQRRRMEFTILVENVGDLIQPQAQCSLDFSDSAFYNCYHTMQEIEDWMDGLAALYSELVSKVPVSTTFEGKTVSALKFVEDYGIDGDVTQIVDFYDIYIVPVLNKDGYEFTWTDDRMWRKNRNLNDGAACRGVDLNRNWDVCFGGDGANRLKCSEVYHGERALSEPETSGMDLFARGLQESQGVHVFIDFHSYGQYWMWPWGYATGLDPTPDVAMQEAGCMAATEALTSVYGTAYTTHASAEMYAAAGATEDWAYYTLGAKYSYIVELRPDNDIVGFLLPDRWIEPTGVETFEGVKALLLYTKDDADPVAKSVVVLWISQLLYKLRYAVFRITPKTELGKKFVAELAESEGLGQHLDFWRMSHTLSDPTDVMVPPRFIGWVEDFLKRRKMEFTILIEEWMDGFSALNAHLVSKVTVCTTFEGKTVSGVKISSGEGKPAVIFQGGIHAREWISPATMMNFARRFVEDYGMDGDVKQIVDFYDIYIVPVLNKDGYEFTWTDDRMWRKNRNTNKGATCMGVDLNRNWDVGFGGPGANGLKCSYLYHGEAALSEPETSGMDVFARGLQESQGVHVFIDFHSYGLYWLWPWGYDTCLPPTPDAVMQEEGCMAATEALTSVYGTAYKTHASAEMYAAAGATEDWAYHTLGAKYSYIVELRPEDDNVGFLLPDSQIEPTGEETFEGVKALLLYTKEDPNPIAQKVVELPQKQC
;
A
#
# COMPACT_ATOMS: atom_id res chain seq x y z
N MET A 1 -0.12 16.04 8.88
CA MET A 1 -0.65 16.15 10.27
C MET A 1 -2.17 16.27 10.18
N SER A 2 -2.94 16.49 11.26
CA SER A 2 -4.40 16.66 11.13
C SER A 2 -5.03 17.63 12.14
N HIS A 3 -6.17 18.21 11.77
CA HIS A 3 -6.58 19.57 12.17
C HIS A 3 -7.90 19.66 12.92
N ALA A 4 -8.67 18.57 13.00
CA ALA A 4 -9.88 18.47 13.81
C ALA A 4 -9.90 17.19 14.66
N LEU A 5 -10.92 17.09 15.53
CA LEU A 5 -11.37 15.77 15.97
C LEU A 5 -11.83 14.96 14.74
N SER A 6 -11.70 13.63 14.84
CA SER A 6 -12.07 12.62 13.82
C SER A 6 -11.22 12.52 12.55
N ASP A 7 -10.16 13.32 12.39
CA ASP A 7 -9.20 13.09 11.31
C ASP A 7 -8.26 11.88 11.59
N PRO A 8 -7.98 10.99 10.62
CA PRO A 8 -7.06 9.87 10.77
C PRO A 8 -5.57 10.32 10.81
N THR A 9 -4.67 9.38 11.10
CA THR A 9 -3.20 9.51 11.02
C THR A 9 -2.59 8.10 11.11
N ASP A 10 -1.52 7.84 10.38
CA ASP A 10 -1.19 6.46 9.97
C ASP A 10 0.01 5.86 10.71
N VAL A 11 0.18 4.54 10.57
CA VAL A 11 1.00 3.71 11.46
C VAL A 11 1.61 2.54 10.69
N MET A 12 2.90 2.62 10.32
CA MET A 12 3.64 1.46 9.83
C MET A 12 4.02 0.52 10.99
N VAL A 13 3.97 -0.80 10.77
CA VAL A 13 4.13 -1.81 11.83
C VAL A 13 5.03 -2.97 11.39
N PRO A 14 5.83 -3.60 12.29
CA PRO A 14 6.62 -4.77 11.98
C PRO A 14 5.72 -6.00 12.03
N PRO A 15 5.67 -6.87 11.00
CA PRO A 15 4.95 -8.15 11.10
C PRO A 15 5.38 -9.08 12.24
N ARG A 16 6.53 -8.85 12.91
CA ARG A 16 6.89 -9.53 14.18
C ARG A 16 6.25 -8.94 15.45
N PHE A 17 5.45 -7.88 15.31
CA PHE A 17 4.77 -7.15 16.37
C PHE A 17 3.33 -6.71 16.01
N ILE A 18 2.85 -6.88 14.76
CA ILE A 18 1.47 -6.55 14.34
C ILE A 18 0.44 -7.05 15.35
N SER A 19 0.34 -8.37 15.58
CA SER A 19 -0.68 -8.92 16.50
C SER A 19 -0.59 -8.42 17.94
N ARG A 20 0.59 -7.94 18.37
CA ARG A 20 0.86 -7.46 19.72
C ARG A 20 0.41 -6.02 19.96
N VAL A 21 0.28 -5.24 18.88
CA VAL A 21 -0.32 -3.91 18.90
C VAL A 21 -1.78 -3.98 18.41
N GLU A 22 -2.16 -4.96 17.56
CA GLU A 22 -3.56 -5.27 17.20
C GLU A 22 -4.42 -5.62 18.42
N ASP A 23 -3.98 -6.61 19.19
CA ASP A 23 -4.56 -6.98 20.48
C ASP A 23 -4.58 -5.80 21.48
N PHE A 24 -3.97 -4.67 21.12
CA PHE A 24 -4.04 -3.41 21.84
C PHE A 24 -5.01 -2.35 21.22
N LEU A 25 -5.48 -2.34 19.92
CA LEU A 25 -6.59 -1.37 19.52
C LEU A 25 -7.88 -1.87 20.14
N GLN A 26 -8.15 -3.14 19.92
CA GLN A 26 -9.34 -3.86 20.39
C GLN A 26 -9.55 -3.68 21.91
N ARG A 27 -8.49 -3.84 22.72
CA ARG A 27 -8.57 -3.72 24.19
C ARG A 27 -8.76 -2.29 24.71
N ARG A 28 -8.45 -1.27 23.92
CA ARG A 28 -8.56 0.15 24.32
C ARG A 28 -9.74 0.87 23.66
N ARG A 29 -10.38 0.27 22.65
CA ARG A 29 -11.56 0.81 21.92
C ARG A 29 -11.31 2.17 21.27
N MET A 30 -10.36 2.23 20.34
CA MET A 30 -10.25 3.35 19.39
C MET A 30 -10.30 2.77 17.97
N GLU A 31 -10.74 3.56 17.00
CA GLU A 31 -11.04 3.20 15.59
C GLU A 31 -9.94 3.69 14.62
N PHE A 32 -9.84 3.09 13.42
CA PHE A 32 -8.64 3.05 12.56
C PHE A 32 -8.82 2.16 11.29
N THR A 33 -7.75 1.93 10.53
CA THR A 33 -7.59 0.84 9.52
C THR A 33 -6.12 0.35 9.48
N ILE A 34 -5.82 -0.91 9.08
CA ILE A 34 -4.49 -1.26 8.51
C ILE A 34 -4.51 -0.87 7.03
N LEU A 35 -3.58 -0.01 6.62
CA LEU A 35 -3.48 0.45 5.23
C LEU A 35 -2.73 -0.57 4.35
N VAL A 36 -1.48 -0.90 4.68
CA VAL A 36 -0.64 -1.86 3.93
C VAL A 36 -0.23 -3.01 4.86
N GLU A 37 -0.58 -4.25 4.50
CA GLU A 37 -0.20 -5.45 5.27
C GLU A 37 1.29 -5.77 5.16
N ASN A 38 1.87 -5.69 3.95
CA ASN A 38 3.30 -5.89 3.71
C ASN A 38 3.90 -4.86 2.74
N VAL A 39 4.48 -3.82 3.32
CA VAL A 39 5.24 -2.76 2.64
C VAL A 39 6.33 -3.29 1.69
N GLY A 40 6.88 -4.49 1.91
CA GLY A 40 7.91 -5.07 1.04
C GLY A 40 7.43 -5.39 -0.38
N ASP A 41 6.13 -5.60 -0.56
CA ASP A 41 5.56 -6.08 -1.83
C ASP A 41 5.31 -4.91 -2.81
N LEU A 42 5.16 -3.69 -2.27
CA LEU A 42 5.20 -2.43 -3.04
C LEU A 42 6.61 -2.07 -3.55
N ILE A 43 7.65 -2.78 -3.09
CA ILE A 43 9.07 -2.37 -3.25
C ILE A 43 9.89 -3.34 -4.09
N GLN A 44 9.47 -4.61 -4.23
CA GLN A 44 10.18 -5.55 -5.12
C GLN A 44 10.11 -5.19 -6.62
N PRO A 45 8.97 -4.68 -7.17
CA PRO A 45 8.92 -4.23 -8.56
C PRO A 45 9.88 -3.08 -8.86
N GLN A 46 10.00 -2.13 -7.91
CA GLN A 46 10.81 -0.91 -7.98
C GLN A 46 12.33 -1.12 -8.21
N ALA A 47 12.81 -2.37 -8.19
CA ALA A 47 14.21 -2.75 -8.29
C ALA A 47 14.60 -3.39 -9.64
N GLN A 48 13.73 -3.36 -10.65
CA GLN A 48 13.98 -3.92 -11.99
C GLN A 48 13.92 -2.86 -13.10
N CYS A 49 14.72 -1.80 -12.95
CA CYS A 49 14.83 -0.71 -13.92
C CYS A 49 15.40 -1.13 -15.28
N SER A 50 14.95 -0.45 -16.34
CA SER A 50 15.71 -0.32 -17.59
C SER A 50 16.91 0.59 -17.35
N LEU A 51 18.07 0.26 -17.94
CA LEU A 51 19.31 1.07 -17.89
C LEU A 51 19.55 1.86 -19.19
N ASP A 52 18.58 1.86 -20.12
CA ASP A 52 18.64 2.66 -21.34
C ASP A 52 17.88 3.98 -21.12
N PHE A 53 18.61 5.08 -20.98
CA PHE A 53 18.04 6.42 -20.75
C PHE A 53 17.15 6.95 -21.91
N SER A 54 17.11 6.24 -23.05
CA SER A 54 16.23 6.53 -24.19
C SER A 54 14.92 5.71 -24.21
N ASP A 55 14.78 4.77 -23.27
CA ASP A 55 13.58 3.96 -23.05
C ASP A 55 12.62 4.68 -22.07
N SER A 56 11.32 4.71 -22.37
CA SER A 56 10.31 5.25 -21.46
C SER A 56 10.20 4.43 -20.16
N ALA A 57 10.63 3.17 -20.16
CA ALA A 57 10.73 2.36 -18.96
C ALA A 57 11.80 2.86 -17.97
N PHE A 58 12.76 3.70 -18.39
CA PHE A 58 13.69 4.35 -17.45
C PHE A 58 12.96 5.32 -16.52
N TYR A 59 11.99 6.09 -17.03
CA TYR A 59 11.26 7.12 -16.28
C TYR A 59 10.09 6.54 -15.44
N ASN A 60 9.99 5.21 -15.36
CA ASN A 60 8.93 4.46 -14.69
C ASN A 60 9.46 3.57 -13.54
N CYS A 61 10.61 3.90 -12.94
CA CYS A 61 11.16 3.16 -11.79
C CYS A 61 12.04 4.05 -10.90
N TYR A 62 12.43 3.54 -9.73
CA TYR A 62 13.35 4.22 -8.81
C TYR A 62 14.81 3.85 -9.07
N HIS A 63 15.68 4.87 -9.23
CA HIS A 63 17.10 4.69 -9.56
C HIS A 63 18.03 4.81 -8.35
N THR A 64 19.11 4.04 -8.34
CA THR A 64 20.19 4.22 -7.37
C THR A 64 20.92 5.55 -7.59
N MET A 65 21.67 6.01 -6.59
CA MET A 65 22.44 7.27 -6.69
C MET A 65 23.45 7.25 -7.86
N GLN A 66 23.99 6.08 -8.22
CA GLN A 66 24.91 5.95 -9.36
C GLN A 66 24.16 6.08 -10.70
N GLU A 67 23.01 5.43 -10.86
CA GLU A 67 22.19 5.51 -12.08
C GLU A 67 21.67 6.94 -12.32
N ILE A 68 21.32 7.67 -11.25
CA ILE A 68 20.98 9.10 -11.32
C ILE A 68 22.19 9.95 -11.75
N GLU A 69 23.39 9.70 -11.21
CA GLU A 69 24.60 10.45 -11.61
C GLU A 69 25.02 10.17 -13.06
N ASP A 70 24.93 8.91 -13.49
CA ASP A 70 25.21 8.46 -14.86
C ASP A 70 24.19 9.05 -15.85
N TRP A 71 22.90 9.12 -15.46
CA TRP A 71 21.86 9.83 -16.21
C TRP A 71 22.15 11.33 -16.33
N MET A 72 22.54 12.00 -15.24
CA MET A 72 22.91 13.43 -15.27
C MET A 72 24.11 13.70 -16.18
N ASP A 73 25.13 12.84 -16.16
CA ASP A 73 26.29 12.94 -17.06
C ASP A 73 25.91 12.65 -18.52
N GLY A 74 25.05 11.66 -18.75
CA GLY A 74 24.51 11.33 -20.07
C GLY A 74 23.69 12.46 -20.67
N LEU A 75 22.78 13.06 -19.89
CA LEU A 75 21.92 14.16 -20.34
C LEU A 75 22.75 15.40 -20.70
N ALA A 76 23.72 15.79 -19.87
CA ALA A 76 24.63 16.91 -20.13
C ALA A 76 25.59 16.63 -21.31
N ALA A 77 25.90 15.36 -21.61
CA ALA A 77 26.70 14.98 -22.78
C ALA A 77 25.88 14.94 -24.09
N LEU A 78 24.61 14.56 -24.03
CA LEU A 78 23.70 14.50 -25.18
C LEU A 78 23.19 15.90 -25.60
N TYR A 79 22.93 16.76 -24.61
CA TYR A 79 22.32 18.08 -24.80
C TYR A 79 23.25 19.21 -24.33
N SER A 80 24.54 19.13 -24.63
CA SER A 80 25.59 20.03 -24.09
C SER A 80 25.41 21.53 -24.36
N GLU A 81 24.60 21.89 -25.36
CA GLU A 81 24.27 23.29 -25.67
C GLU A 81 23.11 23.82 -24.79
N LEU A 82 22.31 22.92 -24.20
CA LEU A 82 21.08 23.23 -23.42
C LEU A 82 21.23 22.88 -21.93
N VAL A 83 22.04 21.87 -21.58
CA VAL A 83 22.14 21.28 -20.25
C VAL A 83 23.61 21.10 -19.84
N SER A 84 23.94 21.50 -18.61
CA SER A 84 25.28 21.32 -18.03
C SER A 84 25.20 20.87 -16.57
N LYS A 85 26.09 19.96 -16.15
CA LYS A 85 26.16 19.48 -14.75
C LYS A 85 27.14 20.36 -13.96
N VAL A 86 26.68 20.97 -12.87
CA VAL A 86 27.46 21.91 -12.03
C VAL A 86 27.51 21.46 -10.57
N PRO A 87 28.66 21.59 -9.87
CA PRO A 87 28.75 21.26 -8.45
C PRO A 87 28.05 22.31 -7.59
N VAL A 88 27.34 21.84 -6.55
CA VAL A 88 26.52 22.64 -5.64
C VAL A 88 27.07 22.58 -4.21
N SER A 89 27.24 21.37 -3.68
CA SER A 89 27.74 21.15 -2.32
C SER A 89 28.52 19.84 -2.22
N THR A 90 28.87 19.43 -0.99
CA THR A 90 29.53 18.15 -0.73
C THR A 90 28.85 17.53 0.49
N THR A 91 28.64 16.22 0.47
CA THR A 91 28.01 15.51 1.59
C THR A 91 28.98 15.21 2.72
N PHE A 92 28.46 14.80 3.87
CA PHE A 92 29.25 14.41 5.04
C PHE A 92 30.29 13.30 4.74
N GLU A 93 29.92 12.30 3.95
CA GLU A 93 30.82 11.20 3.51
C GLU A 93 31.70 11.60 2.32
N GLY A 94 31.63 12.86 1.87
CA GLY A 94 32.56 13.47 0.91
C GLY A 94 32.15 13.38 -0.56
N LYS A 95 30.88 13.13 -0.86
CA LYS A 95 30.35 12.97 -2.24
C LYS A 95 29.91 14.33 -2.78
N THR A 96 30.18 14.63 -4.05
CA THR A 96 29.75 15.90 -4.66
C THR A 96 28.24 15.89 -4.90
N VAL A 97 27.53 16.91 -4.41
CA VAL A 97 26.16 17.20 -4.83
C VAL A 97 26.22 18.11 -6.05
N SER A 98 25.41 17.80 -7.07
CA SER A 98 25.43 18.49 -8.36
C SER A 98 24.01 18.92 -8.76
N ALA A 99 23.91 20.01 -9.50
CA ALA A 99 22.71 20.41 -10.23
C ALA A 99 22.86 20.11 -11.73
N LEU A 100 21.73 19.87 -12.40
CA LEU A 100 21.58 20.14 -13.82
C LEU A 100 21.21 21.62 -13.97
N LYS A 101 22.05 22.40 -14.65
CA LYS A 101 21.73 23.75 -15.13
C LYS A 101 21.21 23.67 -16.56
N PHE A 102 20.05 24.27 -16.81
CA PHE A 102 19.50 24.53 -18.14
C PHE A 102 19.82 25.96 -18.61
N VAL A 103 19.97 26.16 -19.93
CA VAL A 103 20.27 27.45 -20.59
C VAL A 103 19.41 27.66 -21.85
N GLU A 104 19.47 28.86 -22.43
CA GLU A 104 18.64 29.39 -23.54
C GLU A 104 18.63 28.56 -24.86
N ASP A 105 17.67 28.84 -25.75
CA ASP A 105 17.38 28.19 -27.06
C ASP A 105 16.78 26.76 -26.98
N TYR A 106 15.45 26.68 -26.80
CA TYR A 106 14.67 25.44 -27.07
C TYR A 106 13.60 25.62 -28.17
N GLY A 107 13.13 24.53 -28.80
CA GLY A 107 12.42 24.62 -30.09
C GLY A 107 11.32 23.60 -30.40
N ILE A 108 10.54 23.14 -29.41
CA ILE A 108 9.42 22.20 -29.62
C ILE A 108 8.13 22.68 -28.94
N ASP A 109 8.12 22.78 -27.61
CA ASP A 109 7.01 23.36 -26.84
C ASP A 109 7.33 24.85 -26.61
N GLY A 110 6.41 25.73 -27.04
CA GLY A 110 6.60 27.19 -26.99
C GLY A 110 6.58 27.79 -25.59
N ASP A 111 5.89 27.16 -24.64
CA ASP A 111 5.87 27.58 -23.24
C ASP A 111 7.18 27.19 -22.57
N VAL A 112 7.68 25.97 -22.83
CA VAL A 112 9.00 25.51 -22.36
C VAL A 112 10.12 26.38 -22.93
N THR A 113 10.09 26.69 -24.23
CA THR A 113 10.98 27.68 -24.85
C THR A 113 10.90 29.03 -24.11
N GLN A 114 9.70 29.58 -23.92
CA GLN A 114 9.50 30.88 -23.27
C GLN A 114 9.98 30.91 -21.80
N ILE A 115 9.94 29.77 -21.10
CA ILE A 115 10.48 29.60 -19.74
C ILE A 115 12.01 29.57 -19.77
N VAL A 116 12.61 28.71 -20.61
CA VAL A 116 14.06 28.46 -20.65
C VAL A 116 14.85 29.64 -21.25
N ASP A 117 14.27 30.37 -22.20
CA ASP A 117 14.83 31.62 -22.74
C ASP A 117 14.82 32.80 -21.72
N PHE A 118 14.36 32.56 -20.49
CA PHE A 118 14.17 33.58 -19.46
C PHE A 118 14.78 33.20 -18.11
N TYR A 119 14.64 31.93 -17.72
CA TYR A 119 15.16 31.40 -16.48
C TYR A 119 16.35 30.47 -16.67
N ASP A 120 17.46 30.77 -15.99
CA ASP A 120 18.50 29.81 -15.67
C ASP A 120 17.93 28.83 -14.62
N ILE A 121 17.48 27.64 -15.04
CA ILE A 121 16.91 26.63 -14.14
C ILE A 121 18.03 25.73 -13.60
N TYR A 122 18.09 25.56 -12.29
CA TYR A 122 19.01 24.65 -11.59
C TYR A 122 18.21 23.58 -10.85
N ILE A 123 18.32 22.32 -11.29
CA ILE A 123 17.64 21.17 -10.66
C ILE A 123 18.67 20.34 -9.89
N VAL A 124 18.48 20.14 -8.59
CA VAL A 124 19.31 19.29 -7.71
C VAL A 124 18.52 18.01 -7.37
N PRO A 125 18.77 16.86 -8.05
CA PRO A 125 17.90 15.68 -7.92
C PRO A 125 18.00 14.95 -6.57
N VAL A 126 19.12 15.07 -5.86
CA VAL A 126 19.28 14.52 -4.51
C VAL A 126 20.27 15.40 -3.74
N LEU A 127 19.79 16.17 -2.76
CA LEU A 127 20.68 16.88 -1.81
C LEU A 127 21.33 15.90 -0.82
N ASN A 128 20.53 15.02 -0.22
CA ASN A 128 20.93 14.09 0.83
C ASN A 128 21.50 12.77 0.26
N LYS A 129 22.56 12.84 -0.57
CA LYS A 129 23.06 11.63 -1.28
C LYS A 129 23.50 10.51 -0.36
N ASP A 130 24.14 10.85 0.77
CA ASP A 130 24.59 9.84 1.73
C ASP A 130 23.41 9.16 2.45
N GLY A 131 22.34 9.91 2.75
CA GLY A 131 21.10 9.35 3.25
C GLY A 131 20.44 8.48 2.18
N TYR A 132 20.37 8.96 0.94
CA TYR A 132 19.77 8.26 -0.20
C TYR A 132 20.46 6.92 -0.51
N GLU A 133 21.78 6.89 -0.59
CA GLU A 133 22.56 5.64 -0.74
C GLU A 133 22.35 4.70 0.44
N PHE A 134 22.34 5.21 1.68
CA PHE A 134 22.03 4.39 2.85
C PHE A 134 20.60 3.83 2.82
N THR A 135 19.68 4.50 2.09
CA THR A 135 18.36 3.92 1.84
C THR A 135 18.45 2.68 0.95
N TRP A 136 19.29 2.68 -0.08
CA TRP A 136 19.46 1.53 -0.98
C TRP A 136 20.17 0.34 -0.31
N THR A 137 20.95 0.54 0.75
CA THR A 137 21.77 -0.52 1.38
C THR A 137 21.25 -1.08 2.70
N ASP A 138 20.77 -0.24 3.63
CA ASP A 138 20.65 -0.60 5.05
C ASP A 138 19.29 -0.27 5.67
N ASP A 139 18.93 1.02 5.76
CA ASP A 139 17.64 1.48 6.29
C ASP A 139 16.99 2.38 5.24
N ARG A 140 16.07 1.79 4.47
CA ARG A 140 15.42 2.45 3.35
C ARG A 140 14.49 3.59 3.82
N MET A 141 14.06 3.61 5.10
CA MET A 141 13.34 4.72 5.75
C MET A 141 14.30 5.68 6.48
N TRP A 142 15.46 5.99 5.91
CA TRP A 142 16.41 6.97 6.46
C TRP A 142 16.20 8.38 5.87
N ARG A 143 15.76 9.36 6.68
CA ARG A 143 15.53 10.77 6.25
C ARG A 143 16.74 11.70 6.39
N LYS A 144 17.65 11.42 7.33
CA LYS A 144 18.75 12.32 7.74
C LYS A 144 19.97 12.19 6.83
N ASN A 145 20.96 13.09 6.94
CA ASN A 145 22.29 12.83 6.38
C ASN A 145 23.03 11.74 7.19
N ARG A 146 24.34 11.59 6.99
CA ARG A 146 25.14 10.51 7.61
C ARG A 146 26.14 10.97 8.68
N ASN A 147 26.01 12.21 9.15
CA ASN A 147 26.91 12.84 10.12
C ASN A 147 27.15 11.99 11.38
N LEU A 148 28.40 11.95 11.85
CA LEU A 148 28.82 11.32 13.09
C LEU A 148 28.57 12.26 14.28
N ASN A 149 27.34 12.24 14.78
CA ASN A 149 26.89 13.12 15.86
C ASN A 149 27.69 12.89 17.15
N ASP A 150 28.64 13.79 17.42
CA ASP A 150 29.67 13.60 18.45
C ASP A 150 29.10 13.32 19.85
N GLY A 151 29.54 12.22 20.47
CA GLY A 151 29.02 11.73 21.77
C GLY A 151 27.69 10.93 21.72
N ALA A 152 27.06 10.77 20.55
CA ALA A 152 25.85 9.96 20.39
C ALA A 152 26.13 8.61 19.69
N ALA A 153 25.24 7.63 19.90
CA ALA A 153 25.26 6.33 19.21
C ALA A 153 24.49 6.34 17.87
N CYS A 154 23.95 7.50 17.48
CA CYS A 154 23.15 7.70 16.29
C CYS A 154 23.90 8.57 15.28
N ARG A 155 23.45 8.53 14.03
CA ARG A 155 23.97 9.37 12.96
C ARG A 155 22.89 10.31 12.43
N GLY A 156 23.37 11.33 11.71
CA GLY A 156 22.58 12.15 10.82
C GLY A 156 21.93 13.36 11.49
N VAL A 157 21.76 14.38 10.67
CA VAL A 157 20.96 15.59 10.90
C VAL A 157 19.84 15.62 9.87
N ASP A 158 18.67 16.10 10.26
CA ASP A 158 17.57 16.38 9.33
C ASP A 158 17.90 17.68 8.57
N LEU A 159 18.18 17.56 7.28
CA LEU A 159 18.56 18.70 6.46
C LEU A 159 17.42 19.73 6.36
N ASN A 160 16.16 19.28 6.34
CA ASN A 160 14.99 20.17 6.34
C ASN A 160 14.62 20.68 7.76
N ARG A 161 15.56 20.61 8.72
CA ARG A 161 15.52 21.32 10.01
C ARG A 161 16.81 22.11 10.29
N ASN A 162 17.74 22.15 9.33
CA ASN A 162 19.07 22.73 9.52
C ASN A 162 19.22 24.16 8.97
N TRP A 163 18.17 24.75 8.39
CA TRP A 163 18.20 26.12 7.87
C TRP A 163 18.04 27.17 8.99
N ASP A 164 18.38 28.44 8.72
CA ASP A 164 18.53 29.45 9.79
C ASP A 164 17.23 30.11 10.28
N VAL A 165 16.17 30.09 9.50
CA VAL A 165 14.88 30.71 9.88
C VAL A 165 14.22 29.91 11.00
N CYS A 166 14.08 30.56 12.15
CA CYS A 166 13.54 29.99 13.38
C CYS A 166 14.23 28.69 13.86
N PHE A 167 15.49 28.46 13.47
CA PHE A 167 16.29 27.27 13.78
C PHE A 167 16.11 26.75 15.22
N GLY A 168 15.72 25.47 15.33
CA GLY A 168 15.51 24.80 16.63
C GLY A 168 14.21 25.19 17.37
N GLY A 169 13.28 25.85 16.68
CA GLY A 169 11.91 26.11 17.15
C GLY A 169 10.97 24.90 17.01
N ASP A 170 9.66 25.18 16.95
CA ASP A 170 8.62 24.15 16.89
C ASP A 170 8.72 23.29 15.61
N GLY A 171 8.67 21.96 15.77
CA GLY A 171 8.89 21.00 14.68
C GLY A 171 10.32 20.48 14.53
N ALA A 172 11.27 21.06 15.27
CA ALA A 172 12.68 20.65 15.32
C ALA A 172 13.05 20.06 16.69
N ASN A 173 14.12 19.26 16.77
CA ASN A 173 14.59 18.68 18.03
C ASN A 173 16.11 18.80 18.18
N ARG A 174 16.58 19.03 19.43
CA ARG A 174 17.99 19.16 19.82
C ARG A 174 18.67 17.83 20.18
N LEU A 175 17.92 16.74 20.30
CA LEU A 175 18.45 15.42 20.67
C LEU A 175 19.12 14.74 19.47
N LYS A 176 20.44 14.50 19.55
CA LYS A 176 21.32 13.92 18.51
C LYS A 176 20.92 12.56 17.89
N CYS A 177 19.85 11.93 18.37
CA CYS A 177 19.29 10.71 17.82
C CYS A 177 17.90 10.90 17.17
N SER A 178 17.20 12.00 17.45
CA SER A 178 15.86 12.28 16.92
C SER A 178 15.86 12.29 15.40
N GLU A 179 14.73 11.92 14.78
CA GLU A 179 14.60 11.91 13.32
C GLU A 179 14.43 13.32 12.73
N VAL A 180 13.86 14.26 13.50
CA VAL A 180 13.92 15.72 13.25
C VAL A 180 15.07 16.42 14.00
N TYR A 181 16.23 15.77 14.16
CA TYR A 181 17.39 16.39 14.81
C TYR A 181 17.98 17.51 13.95
N HIS A 182 17.94 18.75 14.43
CA HIS A 182 18.31 19.94 13.65
C HIS A 182 19.83 20.20 13.51
N GLY A 183 20.71 19.35 14.04
CA GLY A 183 22.15 19.61 14.04
C GLY A 183 22.60 20.55 15.15
N GLU A 184 23.89 20.90 15.21
CA GLU A 184 24.45 21.68 16.33
C GLU A 184 24.22 23.20 16.21
N ARG A 185 23.98 23.68 14.98
CA ARG A 185 23.65 25.07 14.63
C ARG A 185 22.99 25.08 13.24
N ALA A 186 22.34 26.19 12.88
CA ALA A 186 21.93 26.40 11.49
C ALA A 186 23.13 26.28 10.55
N LEU A 187 22.93 25.64 9.39
CA LEU A 187 23.93 25.33 8.37
C LEU A 187 25.15 24.59 8.94
N SER A 188 24.93 23.67 9.91
CA SER A 188 26.00 22.83 10.45
C SER A 188 26.47 21.77 9.46
N GLU A 189 25.58 21.33 8.58
CA GLU A 189 25.83 20.24 7.65
C GLU A 189 26.46 20.75 6.34
N PRO A 190 27.37 20.00 5.72
CA PRO A 190 28.03 20.43 4.49
C PRO A 190 27.08 20.42 3.29
N GLU A 191 26.02 19.60 3.31
CA GLU A 191 24.96 19.59 2.29
C GLU A 191 24.23 20.94 2.24
N THR A 192 23.64 21.36 3.37
CA THR A 192 22.85 22.61 3.50
C THR A 192 23.74 23.84 3.47
N SER A 193 24.89 23.84 4.14
CA SER A 193 25.82 24.96 4.10
C SER A 193 26.41 25.19 2.70
N GLY A 194 26.60 24.14 1.89
CA GLY A 194 27.01 24.30 0.50
C GLY A 194 25.87 24.79 -0.39
N MET A 195 24.64 24.28 -0.19
CA MET A 195 23.45 24.75 -0.90
C MET A 195 23.12 26.22 -0.61
N ASP A 196 23.28 26.69 0.64
CA ASP A 196 23.16 28.09 1.02
C ASP A 196 24.17 28.98 0.28
N LEU A 197 25.44 28.58 0.28
CA LEU A 197 26.51 29.30 -0.43
C LEU A 197 26.29 29.34 -1.94
N PHE A 198 25.83 28.22 -2.53
CA PHE A 198 25.49 28.14 -3.95
C PHE A 198 24.33 29.07 -4.30
N ALA A 199 23.20 28.95 -3.59
CA ALA A 199 22.01 29.75 -3.84
C ALA A 199 22.24 31.25 -3.62
N ARG A 200 22.98 31.64 -2.57
CA ARG A 200 23.40 33.04 -2.39
C ARG A 200 24.31 33.53 -3.52
N GLY A 201 25.19 32.67 -4.04
CA GLY A 201 25.98 32.97 -5.23
C GLY A 201 25.11 33.26 -6.46
N LEU A 202 23.99 32.53 -6.64
CA LEU A 202 23.01 32.86 -7.68
C LEU A 202 22.29 34.18 -7.35
N GLN A 203 21.85 34.39 -6.11
CA GLN A 203 21.16 35.61 -5.67
C GLN A 203 22.00 36.88 -5.89
N GLU A 204 23.30 36.84 -5.57
CA GLU A 204 24.23 37.97 -5.76
C GLU A 204 24.58 38.24 -7.23
N SER A 205 24.53 37.22 -8.10
CA SER A 205 24.98 37.34 -9.50
C SER A 205 23.86 37.55 -10.53
N GLN A 206 22.68 36.97 -10.29
CA GLN A 206 21.60 36.85 -11.26
C GLN A 206 20.19 36.72 -10.65
N GLY A 207 20.04 36.78 -9.31
CA GLY A 207 18.76 36.73 -8.59
C GLY A 207 17.99 35.41 -8.69
N VAL A 208 17.66 34.78 -7.56
CA VAL A 208 16.71 33.67 -7.46
C VAL A 208 15.31 34.23 -7.34
N HIS A 209 14.45 34.00 -8.33
CA HIS A 209 13.06 34.47 -8.32
C HIS A 209 12.10 33.44 -7.74
N VAL A 210 12.32 32.16 -8.09
CA VAL A 210 11.51 31.02 -7.66
C VAL A 210 12.39 29.94 -7.02
N PHE A 211 11.97 29.46 -5.85
CA PHE A 211 12.55 28.30 -5.18
C PHE A 211 11.45 27.24 -4.94
N ILE A 212 11.75 25.97 -5.23
CA ILE A 212 10.84 24.84 -5.00
C ILE A 212 11.63 23.71 -4.34
N ASP A 213 11.19 23.24 -3.16
CA ASP A 213 11.69 22.01 -2.53
C ASP A 213 10.66 20.88 -2.70
N PHE A 214 11.05 19.82 -3.39
CA PHE A 214 10.19 18.65 -3.60
C PHE A 214 10.33 17.65 -2.46
N HIS A 215 9.17 17.24 -1.96
CA HIS A 215 8.99 16.29 -0.88
C HIS A 215 7.97 15.21 -1.29
N SER A 216 7.77 14.23 -0.41
CA SER A 216 6.68 13.27 -0.50
C SER A 216 6.28 12.92 0.94
N TYR A 217 5.03 12.63 1.27
CA TYR A 217 3.85 12.51 0.40
C TYR A 217 2.69 13.36 0.96
N GLY A 218 1.70 13.66 0.11
CA GLY A 218 0.42 14.20 0.57
C GLY A 218 -0.40 14.98 -0.45
N GLN A 219 0.14 15.24 -1.66
CA GLN A 219 -0.47 16.14 -2.67
C GLN A 219 -0.76 17.54 -2.10
N TYR A 220 0.29 18.19 -1.56
CA TYR A 220 0.24 19.56 -1.06
C TYR A 220 1.18 20.47 -1.87
N TRP A 221 0.75 21.71 -2.14
CA TRP A 221 1.59 22.77 -2.71
C TRP A 221 1.51 23.99 -1.80
N MET A 222 2.59 24.25 -1.05
CA MET A 222 2.58 25.10 0.15
C MET A 222 3.60 26.22 0.08
N TRP A 223 3.33 27.34 0.76
CA TRP A 223 4.18 28.54 0.81
C TRP A 223 4.47 28.98 2.26
N PRO A 224 5.50 29.82 2.50
CA PRO A 224 5.82 30.35 3.83
C PRO A 224 4.64 31.06 4.54
N TRP A 225 4.50 30.95 5.85
CA TRP A 225 5.48 30.42 6.80
C TRP A 225 5.25 28.93 7.11
N GLY A 226 6.35 28.19 7.27
CA GLY A 226 6.40 26.82 7.80
C GLY A 226 6.54 26.77 9.32
N TYR A 227 7.31 27.67 9.93
CA TYR A 227 7.71 27.54 11.34
C TYR A 227 6.58 27.71 12.39
N ALA A 228 5.49 28.42 12.12
CA ALA A 228 4.36 28.56 13.06
C ALA A 228 3.03 29.03 12.41
N THR A 229 1.90 28.61 12.98
CA THR A 229 0.55 29.05 12.56
C THR A 229 0.15 30.39 13.18
N GLY A 230 -0.74 31.13 12.51
CA GLY A 230 -1.33 32.37 13.05
C GLY A 230 -0.39 33.57 13.10
N LEU A 231 0.69 33.54 12.32
CA LEU A 231 1.57 34.67 12.06
C LEU A 231 0.90 35.69 11.12
N ASP A 232 1.43 36.91 11.06
CA ASP A 232 1.15 37.81 9.94
C ASP A 232 1.72 37.18 8.64
N PRO A 233 0.94 37.12 7.54
CA PRO A 233 1.39 36.47 6.31
C PRO A 233 2.49 37.25 5.60
N THR A 234 3.22 36.58 4.70
CA THR A 234 4.25 37.22 3.86
C THR A 234 3.67 38.39 3.04
N PRO A 235 4.41 39.50 2.84
CA PRO A 235 4.00 40.58 1.92
C PRO A 235 3.49 40.11 0.55
N ASP A 236 4.09 39.05 0.01
CA ASP A 236 3.78 38.48 -1.30
C ASP A 236 2.75 37.33 -1.26
N VAL A 237 2.05 37.11 -0.13
CA VAL A 237 1.21 35.92 0.11
C VAL A 237 0.18 35.67 -0.99
N ALA A 238 -0.55 36.71 -1.43
CA ALA A 238 -1.58 36.59 -2.46
C ALA A 238 -1.01 36.29 -3.86
N MET A 239 0.30 36.46 -4.05
CA MET A 239 1.02 36.11 -5.27
C MET A 239 1.51 34.67 -5.17
N GLN A 240 2.02 34.24 -4.01
CA GLN A 240 2.42 32.85 -3.77
C GLN A 240 1.21 31.90 -3.84
N GLU A 241 0.08 32.29 -3.23
CA GLU A 241 -1.23 31.61 -3.31
C GLU A 241 -1.72 31.47 -4.76
N ALA A 242 -1.72 32.56 -5.53
CA ALA A 242 -2.12 32.55 -6.93
C ALA A 242 -1.17 31.71 -7.82
N GLY A 243 0.13 31.67 -7.50
CA GLY A 243 1.08 30.77 -8.16
C GLY A 243 0.80 29.29 -7.86
N CYS A 244 0.45 28.95 -6.61
CA CYS A 244 0.00 27.59 -6.27
C CYS A 244 -1.27 27.22 -7.04
N MET A 245 -2.26 28.12 -7.10
CA MET A 245 -3.50 27.86 -7.83
C MET A 245 -3.26 27.64 -9.33
N ALA A 246 -2.40 28.43 -9.97
CA ALA A 246 -2.04 28.23 -11.37
C ALA A 246 -1.34 26.88 -11.60
N ALA A 247 -0.46 26.48 -10.68
CA ALA A 247 0.23 25.20 -10.73
C ALA A 247 -0.74 24.01 -10.55
N THR A 248 -1.60 24.06 -9.54
CA THR A 248 -2.50 22.95 -9.22
C THR A 248 -3.67 22.83 -10.20
N GLU A 249 -4.17 23.93 -10.78
CA GLU A 249 -5.16 23.87 -11.87
C GLU A 249 -4.57 23.19 -13.13
N ALA A 250 -3.35 23.55 -13.54
CA ALA A 250 -2.67 22.92 -14.67
C ALA A 250 -2.38 21.43 -14.41
N LEU A 251 -1.83 21.10 -13.24
CA LEU A 251 -1.59 19.71 -12.79
C LEU A 251 -2.88 18.88 -12.82
N THR A 252 -3.97 19.40 -12.22
CA THR A 252 -5.28 18.73 -12.18
C THR A 252 -5.81 18.47 -13.59
N SER A 253 -5.52 19.36 -14.56
CA SER A 253 -6.01 19.21 -15.95
C SER A 253 -5.46 17.98 -16.70
N VAL A 254 -4.34 17.40 -16.25
CA VAL A 254 -3.68 16.27 -16.93
C VAL A 254 -4.39 14.95 -16.64
N TYR A 255 -4.59 14.61 -15.36
CA TYR A 255 -5.15 13.32 -14.92
C TYR A 255 -6.33 13.42 -13.93
N GLY A 256 -6.76 14.63 -13.57
CA GLY A 256 -7.80 14.88 -12.55
C GLY A 256 -7.27 14.90 -11.11
N THR A 257 -5.95 14.83 -10.91
CA THR A 257 -5.30 14.74 -9.59
C THR A 257 -5.38 16.05 -8.83
N ALA A 258 -6.08 16.06 -7.68
CA ALA A 258 -6.20 17.25 -6.85
C ALA A 258 -5.01 17.43 -5.89
N TYR A 259 -4.43 18.63 -5.85
CA TYR A 259 -3.44 19.05 -4.85
C TYR A 259 -4.02 20.16 -3.96
N THR A 260 -3.74 20.08 -2.66
CA THR A 260 -4.22 21.04 -1.64
C THR A 260 -3.23 22.19 -1.45
N THR A 261 -3.73 23.42 -1.29
CA THR A 261 -2.90 24.64 -1.27
C THR A 261 -3.16 25.48 -0.01
N HIS A 262 -2.13 25.72 0.81
CA HIS A 262 -2.18 26.55 2.04
C HIS A 262 -0.75 26.93 2.49
N ALA A 263 -0.59 27.73 3.55
CA ALA A 263 0.73 27.97 4.11
C ALA A 263 1.32 26.69 4.74
N SER A 264 2.65 26.50 4.70
CA SER A 264 3.30 25.26 5.18
C SER A 264 3.00 24.93 6.65
N ALA A 265 2.92 25.94 7.52
CA ALA A 265 2.57 25.75 8.94
C ALA A 265 1.14 25.19 9.14
N GLU A 266 0.25 25.38 8.16
CA GLU A 266 -1.08 24.77 8.15
C GLU A 266 -1.03 23.26 7.84
N MET A 267 0.12 22.71 7.39
CA MET A 267 0.38 21.27 7.49
C MET A 267 0.95 20.91 8.86
N TYR A 268 2.04 21.55 9.25
CA TYR A 268 2.68 21.44 10.58
C TYR A 268 3.77 22.51 10.78
N ALA A 269 4.05 22.88 12.03
CA ALA A 269 5.18 23.75 12.38
C ALA A 269 6.52 23.09 12.01
N ALA A 270 7.31 23.73 11.15
CA ALA A 270 8.51 23.19 10.51
C ALA A 270 9.75 24.12 10.69
N ALA A 271 10.10 24.45 11.94
CA ALA A 271 11.22 25.35 12.21
C ALA A 271 12.56 24.88 11.60
N GLY A 272 13.27 25.79 10.92
CA GLY A 272 14.52 25.49 10.21
C GLY A 272 14.34 24.76 8.88
N ALA A 273 13.17 24.88 8.23
CA ALA A 273 12.87 24.30 6.92
C ALA A 273 13.29 25.19 5.72
N THR A 274 13.34 24.60 4.53
CA THR A 274 13.96 25.21 3.33
C THR A 274 13.17 26.39 2.77
N GLU A 275 11.84 26.32 2.72
CA GLU A 275 11.01 27.35 2.07
C GLU A 275 11.01 28.67 2.82
N ASP A 276 11.01 28.59 4.16
CA ASP A 276 11.11 29.75 5.05
C ASP A 276 12.47 30.46 4.87
N TRP A 277 13.56 29.70 4.76
CA TRP A 277 14.89 30.22 4.45
C TRP A 277 14.98 30.79 3.04
N ALA A 278 14.42 30.10 2.03
CA ALA A 278 14.47 30.55 0.65
C ALA A 278 13.72 31.88 0.46
N TYR A 279 12.59 32.07 1.14
CA TYR A 279 11.87 33.34 1.12
C TYR A 279 12.56 34.44 1.96
N TYR A 280 12.85 34.19 3.23
CA TYR A 280 13.30 35.25 4.14
C TYR A 280 14.80 35.55 4.09
N THR A 281 15.62 34.50 3.99
CA THR A 281 17.08 34.57 4.18
C THR A 281 17.85 34.63 2.85
N LEU A 282 17.36 33.93 1.82
CA LEU A 282 17.87 34.00 0.46
C LEU A 282 17.20 35.18 -0.29
N GLY A 283 15.89 35.36 -0.13
CA GLY A 283 15.13 36.44 -0.77
C GLY A 283 14.51 36.06 -2.12
N ALA A 284 14.14 34.78 -2.31
CA ALA A 284 13.31 34.36 -3.43
C ALA A 284 11.86 34.82 -3.20
N LYS A 285 11.26 35.50 -4.18
CA LYS A 285 9.91 36.07 -4.05
C LYS A 285 8.84 34.98 -3.98
N TYR A 286 9.06 33.89 -4.70
CA TYR A 286 8.22 32.71 -4.74
C TYR A 286 8.99 31.53 -4.13
N SER A 287 8.47 30.96 -3.05
CA SER A 287 9.11 29.88 -2.31
C SER A 287 8.09 28.81 -1.95
N TYR A 288 8.36 27.55 -2.28
CA TYR A 288 7.39 26.47 -2.13
C TYR A 288 7.98 25.17 -1.57
N ILE A 289 7.19 24.48 -0.74
CA ILE A 289 7.27 23.02 -0.57
C ILE A 289 6.19 22.39 -1.45
N VAL A 290 6.53 21.32 -2.17
CA VAL A 290 5.55 20.47 -2.85
C VAL A 290 5.67 19.04 -2.34
N GLU A 291 4.64 18.58 -1.63
CA GLU A 291 4.49 17.18 -1.22
C GLU A 291 3.79 16.42 -2.36
N LEU A 292 4.53 15.55 -3.05
CA LEU A 292 4.03 14.79 -4.21
C LEU A 292 2.99 13.71 -3.81
N ARG A 293 2.51 12.96 -4.81
CA ARG A 293 1.60 11.82 -4.65
C ARG A 293 2.06 10.80 -3.58
N PRO A 294 1.13 10.10 -2.91
CA PRO A 294 -0.33 10.20 -3.00
C PRO A 294 -0.97 11.14 -1.95
N ASP A 295 -2.27 11.40 -2.07
CA ASP A 295 -3.08 12.23 -1.15
C ASP A 295 -3.51 11.48 0.13
N ASN A 296 -2.59 11.32 1.08
CA ASN A 296 -2.82 10.59 2.35
C ASN A 296 -3.28 9.12 2.17
N ASP A 297 -3.16 8.58 0.95
CA ASP A 297 -3.65 7.25 0.60
C ASP A 297 -2.74 6.12 1.11
N ILE A 298 -3.27 4.90 1.09
CA ILE A 298 -2.76 3.66 1.68
C ILE A 298 -1.23 3.49 1.58
N VAL A 299 -0.64 3.78 0.42
CA VAL A 299 0.78 3.51 0.15
C VAL A 299 1.74 4.56 0.74
N GLY A 300 1.30 5.78 1.04
CA GLY A 300 2.15 6.86 1.57
C GLY A 300 3.45 7.09 0.79
N PHE A 301 4.60 7.05 1.47
CA PHE A 301 5.96 7.12 0.87
C PHE A 301 6.29 6.02 -0.17
N LEU A 302 5.39 5.07 -0.42
CA LEU A 302 5.64 3.84 -1.17
C LEU A 302 4.91 3.83 -2.52
N LEU A 303 4.95 4.96 -3.23
CA LEU A 303 4.26 5.17 -4.49
C LEU A 303 4.62 4.04 -5.50
N PRO A 304 3.63 3.27 -6.01
CA PRO A 304 3.87 2.21 -7.00
C PRO A 304 4.46 2.74 -8.30
N ASP A 305 5.32 1.96 -8.96
CA ASP A 305 6.07 2.36 -10.17
C ASP A 305 5.19 2.94 -11.28
N ARG A 306 4.01 2.37 -11.50
CA ARG A 306 3.01 2.85 -12.49
C ARG A 306 2.51 4.28 -12.27
N TRP A 307 2.81 4.90 -11.12
CA TRP A 307 2.47 6.28 -10.80
C TRP A 307 3.68 7.24 -10.90
N ILE A 308 4.90 6.75 -11.14
CA ILE A 308 6.11 7.59 -11.25
C ILE A 308 6.00 8.52 -12.46
N GLU A 309 5.80 7.99 -13.68
CA GLU A 309 5.64 8.81 -14.88
C GLU A 309 4.41 9.73 -14.79
N PRO A 310 3.20 9.27 -14.39
CA PRO A 310 2.06 10.17 -14.18
C PRO A 310 2.32 11.31 -13.18
N THR A 311 3.02 11.04 -12.07
CA THR A 311 3.39 12.08 -11.09
C THR A 311 4.39 13.06 -11.68
N GLY A 312 5.37 12.58 -12.45
CA GLY A 312 6.33 13.42 -13.17
C GLY A 312 5.65 14.34 -14.20
N VAL A 313 4.75 13.79 -15.03
CA VAL A 313 4.06 14.53 -16.10
C VAL A 313 3.10 15.57 -15.54
N GLU A 314 2.27 15.25 -14.55
CA GLU A 314 1.36 16.23 -13.95
C GLU A 314 2.11 17.33 -13.20
N THR A 315 3.17 16.97 -12.45
CA THR A 315 4.00 17.94 -11.72
C THR A 315 4.73 18.87 -12.68
N PHE A 316 5.21 18.35 -13.83
CA PHE A 316 5.85 19.16 -14.86
C PHE A 316 4.90 20.23 -15.42
N GLU A 317 3.64 19.88 -15.74
CA GLU A 317 2.66 20.87 -16.21
C GLU A 317 2.32 21.90 -15.12
N GLY A 318 2.25 21.50 -13.84
CA GLY A 318 2.11 22.43 -12.71
C GLY A 318 3.29 23.39 -12.56
N VAL A 319 4.52 22.89 -12.63
CA VAL A 319 5.73 23.73 -12.63
C VAL A 319 5.77 24.64 -13.86
N LYS A 320 5.37 24.16 -15.04
CA LYS A 320 5.29 24.96 -16.27
C LYS A 320 4.33 26.14 -16.09
N ALA A 321 3.13 25.90 -15.58
CA ALA A 321 2.16 26.95 -15.28
C ALA A 321 2.66 27.95 -14.22
N LEU A 322 3.32 27.46 -13.16
CA LEU A 322 3.95 28.34 -12.16
C LEU A 322 5.03 29.24 -12.77
N LEU A 323 5.90 28.70 -13.62
CA LEU A 323 6.99 29.46 -14.23
C LEU A 323 6.48 30.47 -15.27
N LEU A 324 5.40 30.16 -15.99
CA LEU A 324 4.70 31.15 -16.82
C LEU A 324 4.08 32.27 -15.96
N TYR A 325 3.38 31.92 -14.86
CA TYR A 325 2.75 32.89 -13.96
C TYR A 325 3.77 33.84 -13.30
N THR A 326 4.84 33.28 -12.72
CA THR A 326 5.87 34.05 -12.00
C THR A 326 6.73 34.91 -12.93
N LYS A 327 6.85 34.55 -14.22
CA LYS A 327 7.60 35.30 -15.24
C LYS A 327 7.01 36.67 -15.55
N ASP A 328 5.69 36.81 -15.53
CA ASP A 328 5.02 38.10 -15.82
C ASP A 328 5.18 39.13 -14.67
N ASP A 329 5.65 38.69 -13.49
CA ASP A 329 5.97 39.52 -12.33
C ASP A 329 7.49 39.70 -12.10
N ALA A 330 8.33 38.88 -12.73
CA ALA A 330 9.77 38.85 -12.47
C ALA A 330 10.48 40.20 -12.73
N ASP A 331 11.33 40.61 -11.77
CA ASP A 331 12.26 41.71 -11.99
C ASP A 331 13.20 41.32 -13.16
N PRO A 332 13.45 42.18 -14.16
CA PRO A 332 14.29 41.85 -15.31
C PRO A 332 15.75 41.50 -14.97
N VAL A 333 16.17 41.64 -13.71
CA VAL A 333 17.47 41.19 -13.19
C VAL A 333 17.41 39.79 -12.55
N ALA A 334 16.24 39.31 -12.08
CA ALA A 334 16.09 38.04 -11.36
C ALA A 334 15.75 36.87 -12.30
N LYS A 335 16.71 35.98 -12.53
CA LYS A 335 16.69 34.96 -13.60
C LYS A 335 16.90 33.52 -13.16
N SER A 336 17.24 33.23 -11.91
CA SER A 336 17.38 31.85 -11.45
C SER A 336 16.08 31.27 -10.92
N VAL A 337 15.81 30.03 -11.34
CA VAL A 337 14.87 29.11 -10.69
C VAL A 337 15.71 28.01 -10.03
N VAL A 338 15.47 27.75 -8.75
CA VAL A 338 16.14 26.67 -8.03
C VAL A 338 15.12 25.61 -7.64
N VAL A 339 15.28 24.42 -8.20
CA VAL A 339 14.50 23.23 -7.84
C VAL A 339 15.38 22.30 -7.03
N LEU A 340 15.02 22.08 -5.78
CA LEU A 340 15.70 21.19 -4.84
C LEU A 340 14.86 19.93 -4.63
N TRP A 341 15.53 18.80 -4.37
CA TRP A 341 14.90 17.58 -3.89
C TRP A 341 15.66 17.06 -2.65
N ILE A 342 15.09 17.29 -1.46
CA ILE A 342 15.59 16.70 -0.22
C ILE A 342 14.97 15.31 -0.06
N SER A 343 15.65 14.31 -0.65
CA SER A 343 15.19 12.92 -0.72
C SER A 343 14.78 12.34 0.64
N GLN A 344 13.52 11.88 0.73
CA GLN A 344 12.98 11.16 1.87
C GLN A 344 12.38 9.81 1.43
N LEU A 345 12.97 8.72 1.94
CA LEU A 345 12.27 7.48 2.32
C LEU A 345 11.80 6.51 1.20
N LEU A 346 11.32 5.33 1.66
CA LEU A 346 10.85 4.04 1.06
C LEU A 346 11.25 2.90 2.07
N TYR A 347 11.03 1.58 1.96
CA TYR A 347 11.47 0.65 3.08
C TYR A 347 12.07 -0.78 2.90
N LYS A 348 12.87 -1.19 3.90
CA LYS A 348 13.35 -2.55 4.25
C LYS A 348 13.53 -2.67 5.79
N LEU A 349 12.95 -3.70 6.42
CA LEU A 349 13.17 -4.18 7.81
C LEU A 349 12.35 -3.65 9.02
N ARG A 350 11.07 -3.30 8.81
CA ARG A 350 9.95 -3.42 9.79
C ARG A 350 10.00 -2.58 11.13
N TYR A 351 9.57 -1.28 11.17
CA TYR A 351 9.38 -0.38 12.38
C TYR A 351 7.90 -0.31 12.90
N ALA A 352 7.61 0.17 14.13
CA ALA A 352 6.23 0.25 14.72
C ALA A 352 5.79 1.62 15.27
N VAL A 353 4.65 2.18 14.86
CA VAL A 353 4.09 3.43 15.45
C VAL A 353 3.07 3.17 16.58
N PHE A 354 3.10 3.99 17.63
CA PHE A 354 2.24 3.93 18.82
C PHE A 354 1.43 5.23 18.94
N ARG A 355 0.09 5.16 18.88
CA ARG A 355 -0.81 6.31 19.13
C ARG A 355 -1.15 6.47 20.62
N ILE A 356 -0.47 7.39 21.30
CA ILE A 356 -0.53 7.60 22.76
C ILE A 356 -1.44 8.80 23.11
N THR A 357 -2.61 8.55 23.69
CA THR A 357 -3.56 9.64 24.05
C THR A 357 -3.50 10.03 25.56
N PRO A 358 -2.82 11.13 25.95
CA PRO A 358 -2.82 11.65 27.32
C PRO A 358 -4.18 12.24 27.76
N LYS A 359 -5.02 11.39 28.36
CA LYS A 359 -6.33 11.78 28.95
C LYS A 359 -6.25 12.54 30.30
N THR A 360 -5.06 12.94 30.75
CA THR A 360 -4.82 13.74 31.98
C THR A 360 -3.52 14.53 31.88
N GLU A 361 -3.40 15.65 32.62
CA GLU A 361 -2.15 16.45 32.69
C GLU A 361 -0.93 15.65 33.17
N LEU A 362 -1.15 14.68 34.06
CA LEU A 362 -0.09 13.77 34.50
C LEU A 362 0.34 12.82 33.36
N GLY A 363 -0.62 12.32 32.57
CA GLY A 363 -0.35 11.56 31.35
C GLY A 363 0.38 12.39 30.29
N LYS A 364 0.02 13.66 30.13
CA LYS A 364 0.68 14.61 29.20
C LYS A 364 2.15 14.83 29.59
N LYS A 365 2.43 15.00 30.89
CA LYS A 365 3.81 15.01 31.39
C LYS A 365 4.55 13.69 31.14
N PHE A 366 3.90 12.54 31.27
CA PHE A 366 4.53 11.26 30.96
C PHE A 366 4.82 11.03 29.47
N VAL A 367 4.13 11.75 28.56
CA VAL A 367 4.47 11.79 27.14
C VAL A 367 5.70 12.67 26.90
N ALA A 368 5.74 13.89 27.48
CA ALA A 368 6.92 14.75 27.40
C ALA A 368 8.17 14.06 28.02
N GLU A 369 8.02 13.43 29.19
CA GLU A 369 9.08 12.60 29.81
C GLU A 369 9.50 11.41 28.93
N LEU A 370 8.62 10.87 28.08
CA LEU A 370 8.99 9.81 27.14
C LEU A 370 9.86 10.36 26.01
N ALA A 371 9.45 11.48 25.38
CA ALA A 371 10.20 12.14 24.31
C ALA A 371 11.56 12.70 24.77
N GLU A 372 11.60 13.31 25.96
CA GLU A 372 12.82 13.89 26.52
C GLU A 372 13.74 12.86 27.24
N SER A 373 13.33 11.59 27.35
CA SER A 373 14.09 10.60 28.14
C SER A 373 15.48 10.31 27.59
N GLU A 374 16.50 10.42 28.45
CA GLU A 374 17.85 9.95 28.13
C GLU A 374 17.86 8.44 27.88
N GLY A 375 18.57 8.04 26.83
CA GLY A 375 18.52 6.68 26.31
C GLY A 375 17.40 6.50 25.29
N LEU A 376 16.17 6.17 25.72
CA LEU A 376 15.19 5.63 24.77
C LEU A 376 14.47 6.69 23.93
N GLY A 377 13.92 7.76 24.52
CA GLY A 377 13.11 8.76 23.80
C GLY A 377 13.81 9.32 22.58
N GLN A 378 15.13 9.47 22.68
CA GLN A 378 16.02 9.91 21.61
C GLN A 378 16.01 8.99 20.38
N HIS A 379 15.75 7.70 20.55
CA HIS A 379 15.64 6.70 19.47
C HIS A 379 14.18 6.48 18.99
N LEU A 380 13.23 7.28 19.45
CA LEU A 380 11.84 7.20 19.01
C LEU A 380 11.54 8.39 18.10
N ASP A 381 10.76 8.15 17.06
CA ASP A 381 10.46 9.12 16.02
C ASP A 381 9.01 9.59 16.16
N PHE A 382 8.80 10.84 16.56
CA PHE A 382 7.50 11.36 16.97
C PHE A 382 6.75 12.00 15.80
N TRP A 383 6.01 11.18 15.06
CA TRP A 383 5.16 11.56 13.92
C TRP A 383 4.08 12.59 14.30
N ARG A 384 3.68 12.65 15.58
CA ARG A 384 2.75 13.66 16.13
C ARG A 384 3.01 13.88 17.61
N MET A 385 2.96 15.10 18.13
CA MET A 385 2.96 15.38 19.59
C MET A 385 1.70 16.10 20.07
N SER A 386 1.27 15.79 21.29
CA SER A 386 0.03 16.27 21.92
C SER A 386 0.23 17.59 22.67
N HIS A 387 -0.34 18.67 22.16
CA HIS A 387 -0.23 20.01 22.77
C HIS A 387 -1.37 20.36 23.74
N THR A 388 -2.52 19.67 23.71
CA THR A 388 -3.62 19.87 24.68
C THR A 388 -3.87 18.64 25.58
N LEU A 389 -5.12 18.36 25.96
CA LEU A 389 -5.54 17.15 26.66
C LEU A 389 -6.51 16.37 25.77
N SER A 390 -6.27 15.07 25.63
CA SER A 390 -6.99 14.16 24.71
C SER A 390 -6.53 14.17 23.24
N ASP A 391 -5.60 15.04 22.83
CA ASP A 391 -4.93 14.87 21.53
C ASP A 391 -3.99 13.66 21.57
N PRO A 392 -3.85 12.88 20.49
CA PRO A 392 -2.87 11.80 20.39
C PRO A 392 -1.43 12.32 20.23
N THR A 393 -0.46 11.51 20.68
CA THR A 393 0.96 11.60 20.35
C THR A 393 1.37 10.31 19.67
N ASP A 394 1.79 10.40 18.42
CA ASP A 394 2.10 9.25 17.58
C ASP A 394 3.61 9.10 17.49
N VAL A 395 4.13 7.92 17.82
CA VAL A 395 5.57 7.69 17.95
C VAL A 395 6.00 6.35 17.35
N MET A 396 6.85 6.40 16.33
CA MET A 396 7.54 5.26 15.74
C MET A 396 8.66 4.77 16.66
N VAL A 397 8.68 3.45 16.88
CA VAL A 397 9.49 2.75 17.87
C VAL A 397 10.32 1.66 17.18
N PRO A 398 11.67 1.70 17.31
CA PRO A 398 12.54 0.69 16.74
C PRO A 398 12.26 -0.74 17.21
N PRO A 399 12.55 -1.77 16.39
CA PRO A 399 12.04 -3.14 16.62
C PRO A 399 12.71 -3.86 17.80
N ARG A 400 13.70 -3.23 18.40
CA ARG A 400 14.41 -3.61 19.63
C ARG A 400 13.79 -3.00 20.91
N PHE A 401 12.84 -2.09 20.78
CA PHE A 401 12.33 -1.25 21.88
C PHE A 401 10.80 -1.31 22.10
N ILE A 402 10.04 -1.83 21.14
CA ILE A 402 8.56 -1.96 21.20
C ILE A 402 8.10 -2.59 22.52
N GLY A 403 8.68 -3.74 22.89
CA GLY A 403 8.37 -4.43 24.14
C GLY A 403 8.71 -3.65 25.42
N TRP A 404 9.53 -2.60 25.36
CA TRP A 404 9.77 -1.67 26.48
C TRP A 404 8.77 -0.52 26.48
N VAL A 405 8.44 0.06 25.32
CA VAL A 405 7.48 1.17 25.21
C VAL A 405 6.07 0.69 25.61
N GLU A 406 5.68 -0.51 25.18
CA GLU A 406 4.50 -1.19 25.70
C GLU A 406 4.49 -1.21 27.23
N ASP A 407 5.60 -1.63 27.84
CA ASP A 407 5.73 -1.89 29.27
C ASP A 407 5.83 -0.58 30.09
N PHE A 408 6.37 0.49 29.50
CA PHE A 408 6.37 1.87 30.02
C PHE A 408 4.94 2.43 30.09
N LEU A 409 4.18 2.28 29.00
CA LEU A 409 2.82 2.80 28.86
C LEU A 409 1.82 1.94 29.66
N LYS A 410 1.97 0.62 29.67
CA LYS A 410 1.16 -0.32 30.48
C LYS A 410 1.35 -0.05 31.99
N ARG A 411 2.58 0.17 32.48
CA ARG A 411 2.85 0.58 33.88
C ARG A 411 2.21 1.92 34.25
N ARG A 412 2.07 2.85 33.30
CA ARG A 412 1.40 4.16 33.49
C ARG A 412 -0.08 4.19 33.06
N LYS A 413 -0.64 3.05 32.64
CA LYS A 413 -2.03 2.84 32.20
C LYS A 413 -2.47 3.55 30.90
N MET A 414 -1.55 3.91 30.01
CA MET A 414 -1.77 4.66 28.74
C MET A 414 -2.13 3.75 27.54
N GLU A 415 -2.71 4.30 26.46
CA GLU A 415 -3.44 3.59 25.36
C GLU A 415 -2.69 3.74 23.99
N PHE A 416 -2.60 2.70 23.11
CA PHE A 416 -2.04 2.64 21.69
C PHE A 416 -2.33 1.24 21.04
N THR A 417 -2.64 1.06 19.72
CA THR A 417 -3.90 0.31 19.33
C THR A 417 -3.74 -0.33 17.78
N ILE A 418 -4.21 -1.56 17.19
CA ILE A 418 -4.44 -2.13 15.68
C ILE A 418 -5.60 -3.27 15.29
N LEU A 419 -5.97 -3.69 13.99
CA LEU A 419 -6.85 -4.84 13.34
C LEU A 419 -6.91 -4.93 11.72
N ILE A 420 -7.60 -5.95 11.08
CA ILE A 420 -7.98 -6.18 9.61
C ILE A 420 -9.37 -5.73 9.03
N GLU A 421 -10.56 -6.01 9.62
CA GLU A 421 -11.87 -5.98 8.85
C GLU A 421 -12.21 -4.61 8.23
N GLU A 422 -11.67 -3.55 8.82
CA GLU A 422 -11.77 -2.18 8.31
C GLU A 422 -11.18 -2.04 6.88
N TRP A 423 -10.30 -2.95 6.44
CA TRP A 423 -9.83 -3.01 5.06
C TRP A 423 -10.97 -3.20 4.06
N MET A 424 -11.92 -4.12 4.31
CA MET A 424 -13.06 -4.32 3.38
C MET A 424 -14.00 -3.11 3.35
N ASP A 425 -14.16 -2.41 4.48
CA ASP A 425 -14.97 -1.20 4.55
C ASP A 425 -14.29 -0.01 3.84
N GLY A 426 -12.99 0.19 4.10
CA GLY A 426 -12.17 1.21 3.44
C GLY A 426 -12.02 0.97 1.93
N PHE A 427 -11.69 -0.25 1.52
CA PHE A 427 -11.57 -0.64 0.11
C PHE A 427 -12.89 -0.43 -0.66
N SER A 428 -14.03 -0.75 -0.04
CA SER A 428 -15.35 -0.49 -0.62
C SER A 428 -15.71 1.00 -0.66
N ALA A 429 -15.25 1.80 0.32
CA ALA A 429 -15.52 3.23 0.36
C ALA A 429 -14.69 4.03 -0.65
N LEU A 430 -13.38 3.76 -0.74
CA LEU A 430 -12.47 4.36 -1.71
C LEU A 430 -12.91 4.04 -3.15
N ASN A 431 -13.26 2.77 -3.40
CA ASN A 431 -13.62 2.28 -4.72
C ASN A 431 -15.13 2.18 -4.96
N ALA A 432 -15.95 2.99 -4.29
CA ALA A 432 -17.42 2.91 -4.31
C ALA A 432 -18.07 3.10 -5.71
N HIS A 433 -17.28 3.47 -6.72
CA HIS A 433 -17.69 3.53 -8.13
C HIS A 433 -17.66 2.15 -8.84
N LEU A 434 -17.00 1.14 -8.24
CA LEU A 434 -16.83 -0.21 -8.78
C LEU A 434 -17.06 -1.30 -7.71
N VAL A 435 -16.92 -0.99 -6.42
CA VAL A 435 -16.90 -1.94 -5.30
C VAL A 435 -18.05 -1.69 -4.31
N SER A 436 -18.61 -2.76 -3.75
CA SER A 436 -19.57 -2.67 -2.64
C SER A 436 -19.43 -3.87 -1.67
N LYS A 437 -19.50 -3.62 -0.36
CA LYS A 437 -19.45 -4.69 0.66
C LYS A 437 -20.77 -5.48 0.68
N VAL A 438 -20.68 -6.80 0.69
CA VAL A 438 -21.82 -7.73 0.80
C VAL A 438 -21.76 -8.51 2.11
N THR A 439 -22.93 -8.85 2.64
CA THR A 439 -23.08 -9.77 3.79
C THR A 439 -23.43 -11.15 3.26
N VAL A 440 -22.64 -12.16 3.65
CA VAL A 440 -22.79 -13.54 3.16
C VAL A 440 -23.56 -14.37 4.19
N CYS A 441 -23.06 -14.45 5.43
CA CYS A 441 -23.66 -15.25 6.49
C CYS A 441 -23.30 -14.76 7.90
N THR A 442 -23.72 -15.51 8.91
CA THR A 442 -23.31 -15.33 10.31
C THR A 442 -22.73 -16.64 10.81
N THR A 443 -21.60 -16.60 11.50
CA THR A 443 -20.90 -17.79 12.02
C THR A 443 -21.56 -18.39 13.27
N PHE A 444 -21.07 -19.56 13.69
CA PHE A 444 -21.52 -20.26 14.90
C PHE A 444 -21.40 -19.42 16.19
N GLU A 445 -20.33 -18.65 16.35
CA GLU A 445 -20.10 -17.73 17.48
C GLU A 445 -20.80 -16.38 17.29
N GLY A 446 -21.53 -16.18 16.18
CA GLY A 446 -22.41 -15.03 15.94
C GLY A 446 -21.79 -13.84 15.21
N LYS A 447 -20.68 -14.05 14.48
CA LYS A 447 -19.95 -12.98 13.77
C LYS A 447 -20.43 -12.89 12.32
N THR A 448 -20.55 -11.67 11.78
CA THR A 448 -20.86 -11.48 10.36
C THR A 448 -19.70 -11.94 9.50
N VAL A 449 -19.98 -12.72 8.45
CA VAL A 449 -19.09 -12.96 7.31
C VAL A 449 -19.49 -12.02 6.19
N SER A 450 -18.51 -11.26 5.70
CA SER A 450 -18.67 -10.33 4.59
C SER A 450 -17.72 -10.66 3.45
N GLY A 451 -18.03 -10.10 2.29
CA GLY A 451 -17.18 -10.09 1.11
C GLY A 451 -17.35 -8.78 0.36
N VAL A 452 -16.74 -8.68 -0.82
CA VAL A 452 -16.90 -7.53 -1.74
C VAL A 452 -17.48 -7.98 -3.07
N LYS A 453 -18.36 -7.16 -3.65
CA LYS A 453 -18.80 -7.23 -5.05
C LYS A 453 -18.03 -6.19 -5.84
N ILE A 454 -17.41 -6.59 -6.94
CA ILE A 454 -16.73 -5.74 -7.93
C ILE A 454 -17.55 -5.78 -9.23
N SER A 455 -17.94 -4.61 -9.74
CA SER A 455 -18.81 -4.50 -10.91
C SER A 455 -18.86 -3.11 -11.55
N SER A 456 -18.74 -3.05 -12.88
CA SER A 456 -19.01 -1.86 -13.70
C SER A 456 -20.48 -1.65 -14.12
N GLY A 457 -21.45 -2.47 -13.69
CA GLY A 457 -22.86 -2.30 -14.08
C GLY A 457 -23.80 -3.47 -13.74
N GLU A 458 -25.11 -3.28 -13.94
CA GLU A 458 -26.13 -4.30 -13.65
C GLU A 458 -26.30 -5.35 -14.76
N GLY A 459 -26.85 -6.52 -14.40
CA GLY A 459 -27.31 -7.54 -15.35
C GLY A 459 -26.26 -8.54 -15.83
N LYS A 460 -25.10 -8.61 -15.17
CA LYS A 460 -23.98 -9.50 -15.53
C LYS A 460 -24.02 -10.84 -14.78
N PRO A 461 -23.60 -11.97 -15.38
CA PRO A 461 -23.41 -13.23 -14.66
C PRO A 461 -22.42 -13.06 -13.49
N ALA A 462 -22.68 -13.76 -12.39
CA ALA A 462 -21.84 -13.73 -11.21
C ALA A 462 -20.66 -14.73 -11.30
N VAL A 463 -19.53 -14.30 -10.74
CA VAL A 463 -18.36 -15.12 -10.41
C VAL A 463 -18.23 -15.09 -8.89
N ILE A 464 -18.03 -16.24 -8.24
CA ILE A 464 -17.85 -16.31 -6.78
C ILE A 464 -16.47 -16.92 -6.47
N PHE A 465 -15.67 -16.17 -5.72
CA PHE A 465 -14.40 -16.63 -5.16
C PHE A 465 -14.51 -16.68 -3.63
N GLN A 466 -14.18 -17.83 -3.05
CA GLN A 466 -14.25 -18.09 -1.62
C GLN A 466 -12.86 -18.42 -1.09
N GLY A 467 -12.50 -17.85 0.06
CA GLY A 467 -11.30 -18.19 0.80
C GLY A 467 -11.60 -18.57 2.26
N GLY A 468 -10.59 -19.13 2.92
CA GLY A 468 -10.59 -19.33 4.36
C GLY A 468 -11.73 -20.19 4.91
N ILE A 469 -12.30 -21.12 4.13
CA ILE A 469 -13.26 -22.14 4.63
C ILE A 469 -12.57 -23.10 5.64
N HIS A 470 -11.26 -23.30 5.50
CA HIS A 470 -10.42 -23.94 6.50
C HIS A 470 -9.52 -22.91 7.18
N ALA A 471 -9.57 -22.88 8.50
CA ALA A 471 -9.00 -21.78 9.28
C ALA A 471 -7.46 -21.61 9.18
N ARG A 472 -6.69 -22.70 9.20
CA ARG A 472 -5.21 -22.68 9.15
C ARG A 472 -4.62 -22.33 7.78
N GLU A 473 -5.43 -22.30 6.74
CA GLU A 473 -5.02 -22.24 5.33
C GLU A 473 -4.79 -20.77 4.92
N TRP A 474 -3.99 -20.04 5.71
CA TRP A 474 -3.87 -18.56 5.75
C TRP A 474 -3.49 -17.88 4.43
N ILE A 475 -2.87 -18.59 3.49
CA ILE A 475 -2.55 -18.05 2.17
C ILE A 475 -3.83 -17.76 1.35
N SER A 476 -4.88 -18.57 1.52
CA SER A 476 -6.14 -18.42 0.77
C SER A 476 -6.84 -17.07 1.03
N PRO A 477 -7.09 -16.64 2.29
CA PRO A 477 -7.61 -15.31 2.58
C PRO A 477 -6.77 -14.15 2.00
N ALA A 478 -5.45 -14.24 2.10
CA ALA A 478 -4.55 -13.21 1.56
C ALA A 478 -4.59 -13.15 0.02
N THR A 479 -4.64 -14.31 -0.66
CA THR A 479 -4.85 -14.39 -2.10
C THR A 479 -6.20 -13.80 -2.52
N MET A 480 -7.27 -13.97 -1.73
CA MET A 480 -8.56 -13.32 -2.01
C MET A 480 -8.52 -11.80 -1.87
N MET A 481 -7.78 -11.27 -0.89
CA MET A 481 -7.58 -9.83 -0.74
C MET A 481 -6.71 -9.25 -1.87
N ASN A 482 -5.67 -9.98 -2.31
CA ASN A 482 -4.88 -9.65 -3.50
C ASN A 482 -5.77 -9.60 -4.76
N PHE A 483 -6.62 -10.60 -5.01
CA PHE A 483 -7.51 -10.61 -6.17
C PHE A 483 -8.47 -9.43 -6.17
N ALA A 484 -9.07 -9.11 -5.03
CA ALA A 484 -9.95 -7.96 -4.89
C ALA A 484 -9.22 -6.65 -5.26
N ARG A 485 -7.99 -6.46 -4.77
CA ARG A 485 -7.10 -5.35 -5.15
C ARG A 485 -6.87 -5.33 -6.68
N ARG A 486 -6.34 -6.41 -7.25
CA ARG A 486 -5.98 -6.52 -8.68
C ARG A 486 -7.17 -6.25 -9.61
N PHE A 487 -8.36 -6.81 -9.34
CA PHE A 487 -9.55 -6.59 -10.17
C PHE A 487 -10.05 -5.14 -10.20
N VAL A 488 -9.67 -4.30 -9.23
CA VAL A 488 -10.07 -2.89 -9.15
C VAL A 488 -8.97 -1.99 -9.70
N GLU A 489 -7.72 -2.19 -9.26
CA GLU A 489 -6.58 -1.39 -9.69
C GLU A 489 -6.27 -1.56 -11.18
N ASP A 490 -6.41 -2.79 -11.70
CA ASP A 490 -6.07 -3.09 -13.09
C ASP A 490 -7.26 -2.84 -14.05
N TYR A 491 -8.48 -2.58 -13.54
CA TYR A 491 -9.68 -2.34 -14.37
C TYR A 491 -9.53 -1.14 -15.33
N GLY A 492 -8.74 -0.13 -14.95
CA GLY A 492 -8.43 1.01 -15.80
C GLY A 492 -7.19 0.83 -16.70
N MET A 493 -6.41 -0.24 -16.50
CA MET A 493 -5.02 -0.35 -16.99
C MET A 493 -4.79 -1.60 -17.86
N ASP A 494 -5.37 -2.74 -17.49
CA ASP A 494 -5.29 -4.02 -18.18
C ASP A 494 -6.59 -4.27 -18.97
N GLY A 495 -6.45 -4.42 -20.30
CA GLY A 495 -7.58 -4.60 -21.20
C GLY A 495 -8.34 -5.92 -21.02
N ASP A 496 -7.71 -6.95 -20.47
CA ASP A 496 -8.34 -8.24 -20.16
C ASP A 496 -9.06 -8.19 -18.81
N VAL A 497 -8.45 -7.58 -17.78
CA VAL A 497 -9.17 -7.29 -16.51
C VAL A 497 -10.40 -6.42 -16.78
N LYS A 498 -10.28 -5.42 -17.66
CA LYS A 498 -11.43 -4.61 -18.07
C LYS A 498 -12.52 -5.45 -18.74
N GLN A 499 -12.18 -6.28 -19.72
CA GLN A 499 -13.14 -7.16 -20.39
C GLN A 499 -13.84 -8.14 -19.44
N ILE A 500 -13.13 -8.63 -18.42
CA ILE A 500 -13.68 -9.51 -17.39
C ILE A 500 -14.70 -8.76 -16.54
N VAL A 501 -14.34 -7.59 -15.98
CA VAL A 501 -15.22 -6.81 -15.09
C VAL A 501 -16.39 -6.17 -15.86
N ASP A 502 -16.25 -5.90 -17.16
CA ASP A 502 -17.36 -5.50 -18.04
C ASP A 502 -18.32 -6.64 -18.37
N PHE A 503 -17.92 -7.91 -18.22
CA PHE A 503 -18.75 -9.08 -18.51
C PHE A 503 -19.32 -9.76 -17.27
N TYR A 504 -18.60 -9.73 -16.13
CA TYR A 504 -18.95 -10.42 -14.89
C TYR A 504 -19.23 -9.46 -13.72
N ASP A 505 -20.05 -9.92 -12.78
CA ASP A 505 -20.05 -9.41 -11.40
C ASP A 505 -19.19 -10.33 -10.54
N ILE A 506 -18.09 -9.82 -9.99
CA ILE A 506 -17.14 -10.65 -9.21
C ILE A 506 -17.44 -10.48 -7.72
N TYR A 507 -17.73 -11.58 -7.04
CA TYR A 507 -18.00 -11.64 -5.59
C TYR A 507 -16.86 -12.38 -4.90
N ILE A 508 -16.19 -11.73 -3.96
CA ILE A 508 -15.02 -12.26 -3.26
C ILE A 508 -15.30 -12.33 -1.76
N VAL A 509 -15.16 -13.52 -1.17
CA VAL A 509 -15.45 -13.81 0.25
C VAL A 509 -14.16 -14.33 0.91
N PRO A 510 -13.29 -13.46 1.48
CA PRO A 510 -11.94 -13.85 1.87
C PRO A 510 -11.85 -14.89 2.99
N VAL A 511 -12.81 -14.91 3.92
CA VAL A 511 -12.82 -15.84 5.08
C VAL A 511 -14.24 -16.31 5.38
N LEU A 512 -14.65 -17.46 4.84
CA LEU A 512 -15.93 -18.08 5.22
C LEU A 512 -15.91 -18.55 6.70
N ASN A 513 -14.84 -19.19 7.14
CA ASN A 513 -14.73 -19.76 8.49
C ASN A 513 -14.09 -18.76 9.48
N LYS A 514 -14.73 -17.61 9.64
CA LYS A 514 -14.18 -16.49 10.44
C LYS A 514 -13.91 -16.86 11.89
N ASP A 515 -14.78 -17.67 12.52
CA ASP A 515 -14.55 -18.14 13.90
C ASP A 515 -13.36 -19.09 14.01
N GLY A 516 -13.20 -20.00 13.06
CA GLY A 516 -12.04 -20.89 13.02
C GLY A 516 -10.77 -20.08 12.77
N TYR A 517 -10.81 -19.14 11.83
CA TYR A 517 -9.68 -18.29 11.46
C TYR A 517 -9.20 -17.48 12.67
N GLU A 518 -10.06 -16.75 13.35
CA GLU A 518 -9.72 -16.03 14.59
C GLU A 518 -9.08 -16.97 15.64
N PHE A 519 -9.61 -18.18 15.83
CA PHE A 519 -9.06 -19.18 16.76
C PHE A 519 -7.64 -19.66 16.39
N THR A 520 -7.23 -19.55 15.11
CA THR A 520 -5.83 -19.82 14.69
C THR A 520 -4.85 -18.71 15.03
N TRP A 521 -5.33 -17.49 15.32
CA TRP A 521 -4.51 -16.39 15.81
C TRP A 521 -4.41 -16.37 17.35
N THR A 522 -5.43 -16.85 18.06
CA THR A 522 -5.50 -16.77 19.54
C THR A 522 -5.03 -18.04 20.27
N ASP A 523 -5.30 -19.24 19.74
CA ASP A 523 -5.20 -20.49 20.50
C ASP A 523 -4.49 -21.63 19.76
N ASP A 524 -4.92 -22.00 18.55
CA ASP A 524 -4.40 -23.16 17.80
C ASP A 524 -4.22 -22.83 16.31
N ARG A 525 -3.00 -22.46 15.93
CA ARG A 525 -2.62 -22.15 14.55
C ARG A 525 -2.89 -23.27 13.53
N MET A 526 -3.05 -24.52 13.98
CA MET A 526 -3.31 -25.69 13.14
C MET A 526 -4.81 -26.08 13.08
N TRP A 527 -5.69 -25.28 13.70
CA TRP A 527 -7.14 -25.50 13.65
C TRP A 527 -7.67 -25.39 12.21
N ARG A 528 -8.56 -26.32 11.81
CA ARG A 528 -9.12 -26.39 10.44
C ARG A 528 -10.60 -26.06 10.38
N LYS A 529 -11.37 -26.65 11.30
CA LYS A 529 -12.84 -26.72 11.30
C LYS A 529 -13.49 -25.39 11.73
N ASN A 530 -14.82 -25.29 11.69
CA ASN A 530 -15.52 -24.19 12.36
C ASN A 530 -15.46 -24.33 13.90
N ARG A 531 -16.23 -23.51 14.62
CA ARG A 531 -16.24 -23.46 16.10
C ARG A 531 -17.46 -24.10 16.77
N ASN A 532 -18.23 -24.92 16.04
CA ASN A 532 -19.40 -25.61 16.59
C ASN A 532 -19.05 -26.42 17.85
N THR A 533 -19.79 -26.17 18.95
CA THR A 533 -19.59 -26.86 20.24
C THR A 533 -19.89 -28.36 20.23
N ASN A 534 -20.46 -28.93 19.15
CA ASN A 534 -20.65 -30.36 18.96
C ASN A 534 -21.34 -31.07 20.15
N LYS A 535 -22.44 -30.48 20.65
CA LYS A 535 -23.20 -30.90 21.85
C LYS A 535 -23.17 -32.43 22.07
N GLY A 536 -22.68 -32.84 23.23
CA GLY A 536 -22.53 -34.26 23.61
C GLY A 536 -21.16 -34.88 23.30
N ALA A 537 -20.24 -34.18 22.65
CA ALA A 537 -18.84 -34.58 22.48
C ALA A 537 -17.87 -33.66 23.25
N THR A 538 -16.61 -34.09 23.36
CA THR A 538 -15.49 -33.30 23.93
C THR A 538 -14.69 -32.52 22.89
N CYS A 539 -15.05 -32.63 21.61
CA CYS A 539 -14.27 -32.13 20.47
C CYS A 539 -15.14 -31.19 19.63
N MET A 540 -14.65 -29.97 19.38
CA MET A 540 -15.39 -28.92 18.67
C MET A 540 -15.16 -28.98 17.14
N GLY A 541 -15.99 -28.24 16.41
CA GLY A 541 -15.91 -27.97 14.99
C GLY A 541 -16.44 -29.04 14.06
N VAL A 542 -16.94 -28.60 12.91
CA VAL A 542 -17.28 -29.37 11.70
C VAL A 542 -16.33 -28.97 10.57
N ASP A 543 -15.93 -29.93 9.74
CA ASP A 543 -15.22 -29.63 8.49
C ASP A 543 -16.24 -29.11 7.48
N LEU A 544 -16.17 -27.81 7.18
CA LEU A 544 -17.15 -27.12 6.34
C LEU A 544 -17.11 -27.67 4.91
N ASN A 545 -15.93 -27.99 4.37
CA ASN A 545 -15.77 -28.63 3.06
C ASN A 545 -16.06 -30.16 3.12
N ARG A 546 -16.81 -30.63 4.13
CA ARG A 546 -17.47 -31.94 4.19
C ARG A 546 -18.96 -31.84 4.55
N ASN A 547 -19.52 -30.63 4.62
CA ASN A 547 -20.87 -30.36 5.10
C ASN A 547 -21.89 -30.02 3.99
N TRP A 548 -21.47 -29.90 2.73
CA TRP A 548 -22.37 -29.58 1.61
C TRP A 548 -23.31 -30.74 1.24
N ASP A 549 -24.39 -30.46 0.48
CA ASP A 549 -25.49 -31.41 0.26
C ASP A 549 -25.22 -32.52 -0.77
N VAL A 550 -24.11 -32.44 -1.51
CA VAL A 550 -23.73 -33.42 -2.54
C VAL A 550 -22.82 -34.51 -1.98
N GLY A 551 -23.28 -35.76 -2.08
CA GLY A 551 -22.54 -36.93 -1.56
C GLY A 551 -22.44 -37.01 -0.03
N PHE A 552 -23.10 -36.11 0.72
CA PHE A 552 -22.96 -35.93 2.17
C PHE A 552 -22.80 -37.22 2.98
N GLY A 553 -21.74 -37.29 3.79
CA GLY A 553 -21.43 -38.47 4.62
C GLY A 553 -20.85 -39.67 3.86
N GLY A 554 -20.52 -39.49 2.58
CA GLY A 554 -19.88 -40.49 1.71
C GLY A 554 -18.36 -40.66 1.94
N PRO A 555 -17.63 -41.22 0.94
CA PRO A 555 -16.18 -41.38 1.00
C PRO A 555 -15.45 -40.05 1.31
N GLY A 556 -14.35 -40.08 2.06
CA GLY A 556 -13.60 -38.88 2.44
C GLY A 556 -14.19 -38.03 3.57
N ALA A 557 -15.42 -38.33 4.00
CA ALA A 557 -16.08 -37.73 5.15
C ALA A 557 -16.05 -38.68 6.38
N ASN A 558 -16.35 -38.17 7.57
CA ASN A 558 -16.35 -38.97 8.80
C ASN A 558 -17.45 -38.55 9.79
N GLY A 559 -18.20 -39.52 10.35
CA GLY A 559 -19.28 -39.26 11.31
C GLY A 559 -18.84 -39.10 12.78
N LEU A 560 -17.56 -39.22 13.09
CA LEU A 560 -17.04 -39.04 14.46
C LEU A 560 -16.77 -37.55 14.75
N LYS A 561 -17.48 -36.97 15.72
CA LYS A 561 -17.33 -35.56 16.16
C LYS A 561 -15.90 -35.09 16.48
N CYS A 562 -15.00 -36.02 16.83
CA CYS A 562 -13.58 -35.76 17.08
C CYS A 562 -12.67 -35.87 15.85
N SER A 563 -13.19 -36.22 14.68
CA SER A 563 -12.44 -36.22 13.42
C SER A 563 -12.12 -34.79 12.98
N TYR A 564 -10.98 -34.61 12.30
CA TYR A 564 -10.71 -33.40 11.50
C TYR A 564 -11.58 -33.31 10.26
N LEU A 565 -12.06 -34.45 9.73
CA LEU A 565 -12.99 -34.59 8.60
C LEU A 565 -14.43 -34.82 9.07
N TYR A 566 -14.83 -34.24 10.22
CA TYR A 566 -16.17 -34.46 10.77
C TYR A 566 -17.22 -33.69 9.96
N HIS A 567 -18.14 -34.40 9.30
CA HIS A 567 -19.09 -33.81 8.34
C HIS A 567 -20.27 -33.04 8.95
N GLY A 568 -20.44 -33.03 10.27
CA GLY A 568 -21.63 -32.42 10.91
C GLY A 568 -22.80 -33.39 11.07
N GLU A 569 -23.90 -32.94 11.68
CA GLU A 569 -25.05 -33.81 12.01
C GLU A 569 -26.02 -34.01 10.83
N ALA A 570 -25.98 -33.11 9.83
CA ALA A 570 -26.70 -33.18 8.56
C ALA A 570 -25.97 -32.32 7.51
N ALA A 571 -26.34 -32.45 6.24
CA ALA A 571 -25.91 -31.49 5.21
C ALA A 571 -26.41 -30.08 5.56
N LEU A 572 -25.58 -29.07 5.30
CA LEU A 572 -25.82 -27.66 5.63
C LEU A 572 -26.22 -27.47 7.11
N SER A 573 -25.65 -28.27 8.03
CA SER A 573 -25.89 -28.13 9.48
C SER A 573 -25.20 -26.92 10.10
N GLU A 574 -24.17 -26.40 9.43
CA GLU A 574 -23.37 -25.29 9.93
C GLU A 574 -23.87 -23.96 9.36
N PRO A 575 -23.90 -22.88 10.16
CA PRO A 575 -24.46 -21.61 9.71
C PRO A 575 -23.55 -20.92 8.67
N GLU A 576 -22.26 -21.26 8.62
CA GLU A 576 -21.36 -20.81 7.58
C GLU A 576 -21.76 -21.37 6.19
N THR A 577 -21.85 -22.70 6.04
CA THR A 577 -22.24 -23.35 4.76
C THR A 577 -23.70 -23.10 4.40
N SER A 578 -24.62 -23.20 5.37
CA SER A 578 -26.04 -22.91 5.12
C SER A 578 -26.28 -21.45 4.71
N GLY A 579 -25.48 -20.50 5.22
CA GLY A 579 -25.59 -19.11 4.83
C GLY A 579 -25.00 -18.83 3.45
N MET A 580 -23.87 -19.44 3.12
CA MET A 580 -23.28 -19.34 1.77
C MET A 580 -24.16 -19.99 0.70
N ASP A 581 -24.84 -21.10 1.02
CA ASP A 581 -25.85 -21.71 0.13
C ASP A 581 -26.99 -20.72 -0.18
N VAL A 582 -27.55 -20.06 0.84
CA VAL A 582 -28.60 -19.05 0.68
C VAL A 582 -28.11 -17.83 -0.12
N PHE A 583 -26.90 -17.35 0.15
CA PHE A 583 -26.30 -16.22 -0.56
C PHE A 583 -26.09 -16.54 -2.06
N ALA A 584 -25.41 -17.65 -2.37
CA ALA A 584 -25.11 -18.04 -3.73
C ALA A 584 -26.36 -18.38 -4.54
N ARG A 585 -27.34 -19.09 -3.95
CA ARG A 585 -28.65 -19.32 -4.61
C ARG A 585 -29.38 -18.01 -4.91
N GLY A 586 -29.26 -17.00 -4.04
CA GLY A 586 -29.78 -15.66 -4.30
C GLY A 586 -29.21 -15.05 -5.59
N LEU A 587 -27.89 -15.16 -5.80
CA LEU A 587 -27.22 -14.73 -7.04
C LEU A 587 -27.63 -15.59 -8.25
N GLN A 588 -27.77 -16.90 -8.08
CA GLN A 588 -28.23 -17.81 -9.14
C GLN A 588 -29.66 -17.48 -9.60
N GLU A 589 -30.52 -17.00 -8.71
CA GLU A 589 -31.90 -16.59 -9.05
C GLU A 589 -32.00 -15.14 -9.54
N SER A 590 -31.09 -14.24 -9.17
CA SER A 590 -31.11 -12.83 -9.63
C SER A 590 -30.42 -12.61 -10.98
N GLN A 591 -29.30 -13.29 -11.24
CA GLN A 591 -28.43 -13.04 -12.40
C GLN A 591 -27.71 -14.28 -12.95
N GLY A 592 -27.70 -15.40 -12.22
CA GLY A 592 -26.95 -16.60 -12.56
C GLY A 592 -25.50 -16.53 -12.08
N VAL A 593 -24.96 -17.65 -11.59
CA VAL A 593 -23.56 -17.86 -11.25
C VAL A 593 -22.94 -18.72 -12.34
N HIS A 594 -21.87 -18.22 -12.96
CA HIS A 594 -21.18 -18.89 -14.06
C HIS A 594 -19.95 -19.67 -13.57
N VAL A 595 -19.20 -19.07 -12.64
CA VAL A 595 -17.93 -19.58 -12.11
C VAL A 595 -17.98 -19.55 -10.58
N PHE A 596 -17.52 -20.63 -9.92
CA PHE A 596 -17.33 -20.71 -8.48
C PHE A 596 -15.95 -21.32 -8.18
N ILE A 597 -15.15 -20.71 -7.31
CA ILE A 597 -13.86 -21.28 -6.89
C ILE A 597 -13.70 -21.20 -5.38
N ASP A 598 -13.37 -22.33 -4.75
CA ASP A 598 -13.00 -22.41 -3.33
C ASP A 598 -11.47 -22.56 -3.22
N PHE A 599 -10.83 -21.56 -2.62
CA PHE A 599 -9.37 -21.47 -2.51
C PHE A 599 -8.88 -22.04 -1.18
N HIS A 600 -7.93 -22.95 -1.29
CA HIS A 600 -7.39 -23.78 -0.22
C HIS A 600 -5.87 -23.69 -0.15
N SER A 601 -5.27 -24.39 0.82
CA SER A 601 -3.86 -24.77 0.75
C SER A 601 -3.65 -26.10 1.47
N TYR A 602 -2.72 -26.96 1.04
CA TYR A 602 -1.66 -26.75 0.07
C TYR A 602 -1.47 -27.96 -0.85
N GLY A 603 -0.79 -27.74 -1.99
CA GLY A 603 -0.25 -28.84 -2.79
C GLY A 603 0.02 -28.54 -4.28
N LEU A 604 -0.33 -27.33 -4.74
CA LEU A 604 -0.32 -26.92 -6.16
C LEU A 604 -1.28 -27.78 -7.00
N TYR A 605 -2.58 -27.72 -6.71
CA TYR A 605 -3.62 -28.40 -7.49
C TYR A 605 -4.70 -27.42 -7.97
N TRP A 606 -5.22 -27.66 -9.17
CA TRP A 606 -6.44 -27.04 -9.69
C TRP A 606 -7.40 -28.17 -10.08
N LEU A 607 -8.49 -28.29 -9.33
CA LEU A 607 -9.38 -29.46 -9.30
C LEU A 607 -10.80 -29.08 -9.73
N TRP A 608 -11.49 -30.00 -10.39
CA TRP A 608 -12.90 -29.86 -10.79
C TRP A 608 -13.73 -31.09 -10.38
N PRO A 609 -15.07 -30.99 -10.36
CA PRO A 609 -15.95 -32.10 -9.99
C PRO A 609 -15.70 -33.40 -10.78
N TRP A 610 -15.99 -34.58 -10.24
CA TRP A 610 -16.58 -34.80 -8.92
C TRP A 610 -15.51 -35.12 -7.85
N GLY A 611 -15.77 -34.72 -6.61
CA GLY A 611 -14.99 -35.09 -5.42
C GLY A 611 -15.49 -36.37 -4.76
N TYR A 612 -16.81 -36.58 -4.68
CA TYR A 612 -17.38 -37.72 -3.96
C TYR A 612 -17.28 -39.09 -4.68
N ASP A 613 -17.10 -39.13 -6.00
CA ASP A 613 -17.05 -40.35 -6.83
C ASP A 613 -16.11 -40.14 -8.03
N THR A 614 -15.58 -41.23 -8.60
CA THR A 614 -14.63 -41.24 -9.73
C THR A 614 -15.28 -41.12 -11.11
N CYS A 615 -16.60 -40.91 -11.19
CA CYS A 615 -17.23 -40.51 -12.44
C CYS A 615 -16.86 -39.06 -12.77
N LEU A 616 -16.92 -38.67 -14.05
CA LEU A 616 -16.79 -37.28 -14.48
C LEU A 616 -18.18 -36.61 -14.64
N PRO A 617 -18.24 -35.27 -14.65
CA PRO A 617 -19.41 -34.51 -15.09
C PRO A 617 -19.85 -34.85 -16.52
N PRO A 618 -21.12 -34.64 -16.89
CA PRO A 618 -21.59 -34.85 -18.25
C PRO A 618 -20.82 -34.02 -19.28
N THR A 619 -20.46 -34.63 -20.42
CA THR A 619 -19.93 -33.91 -21.59
C THR A 619 -21.01 -32.97 -22.15
N PRO A 620 -20.72 -31.69 -22.47
CA PRO A 620 -19.39 -31.09 -22.64
C PRO A 620 -18.71 -30.57 -21.37
N ASP A 621 -19.45 -30.34 -20.28
CA ASP A 621 -18.97 -29.58 -19.11
C ASP A 621 -17.64 -30.07 -18.54
N ALA A 622 -17.44 -31.40 -18.40
CA ALA A 622 -16.17 -31.95 -17.91
C ALA A 622 -14.95 -31.58 -18.77
N VAL A 623 -15.12 -31.48 -20.10
CA VAL A 623 -14.05 -31.09 -21.03
C VAL A 623 -13.79 -29.59 -20.94
N MET A 624 -14.85 -28.80 -20.79
CA MET A 624 -14.74 -27.34 -20.61
C MET A 624 -14.09 -26.98 -19.26
N GLN A 625 -14.34 -27.77 -18.22
CA GLN A 625 -13.66 -27.66 -16.92
C GLN A 625 -12.17 -28.02 -17.02
N GLU A 626 -11.83 -29.12 -17.71
CA GLU A 626 -10.45 -29.54 -17.96
C GLU A 626 -9.67 -28.48 -18.77
N GLU A 627 -10.24 -27.98 -19.88
CA GLU A 627 -9.67 -26.90 -20.69
C GLU A 627 -9.49 -25.60 -19.89
N GLY A 628 -10.47 -25.23 -19.06
CA GLY A 628 -10.39 -24.08 -18.16
C GLY A 628 -9.27 -24.20 -17.12
N CYS A 629 -9.08 -25.38 -16.53
CA CYS A 629 -7.96 -25.67 -15.63
C CYS A 629 -6.61 -25.57 -16.35
N MET A 630 -6.52 -26.05 -17.59
CA MET A 630 -5.30 -25.93 -18.40
C MET A 630 -4.96 -24.48 -18.72
N ALA A 631 -5.93 -23.68 -19.17
CA ALA A 631 -5.73 -22.26 -19.45
C ALA A 631 -5.27 -21.48 -18.19
N ALA A 632 -5.86 -21.79 -17.03
CA ALA A 632 -5.48 -21.18 -15.76
C ALA A 632 -4.04 -21.55 -15.34
N THR A 633 -3.71 -22.84 -15.40
CA THR A 633 -2.41 -23.34 -14.92
C THR A 633 -1.26 -23.03 -15.87
N GLU A 634 -1.49 -22.92 -17.18
CA GLU A 634 -0.48 -22.42 -18.15
C GLU A 634 -0.13 -20.95 -17.88
N ALA A 635 -1.15 -20.08 -17.72
CA ALA A 635 -0.93 -18.67 -17.41
C ALA A 635 -0.24 -18.47 -16.05
N LEU A 636 -0.70 -19.17 -15.00
CA LEU A 636 -0.07 -19.18 -13.69
C LEU A 636 1.41 -19.59 -13.77
N THR A 637 1.70 -20.70 -14.44
CA THR A 637 3.07 -21.23 -14.58
C THR A 637 3.98 -20.23 -15.30
N SER A 638 3.45 -19.38 -16.19
CA SER A 638 4.24 -18.39 -16.93
C SER A 638 4.87 -17.29 -16.06
N VAL A 639 4.29 -17.00 -14.89
CA VAL A 639 4.74 -15.91 -13.99
C VAL A 639 6.01 -16.30 -13.22
N TYR A 640 5.98 -17.44 -12.52
CA TYR A 640 7.08 -17.86 -11.63
C TYR A 640 7.59 -19.30 -11.86
N GLY A 641 7.07 -20.02 -12.86
CA GLY A 641 7.41 -21.42 -13.12
C GLY A 641 6.75 -22.43 -12.17
N THR A 642 5.80 -21.99 -11.35
CA THR A 642 5.09 -22.82 -10.37
C THR A 642 4.11 -23.76 -11.07
N ALA A 643 4.48 -25.04 -11.22
CA ALA A 643 3.66 -26.03 -11.92
C ALA A 643 2.53 -26.58 -11.02
N TYR A 644 1.30 -26.12 -11.25
CA TYR A 644 0.10 -26.70 -10.65
C TYR A 644 -0.34 -27.96 -11.42
N LYS A 645 -0.97 -28.91 -10.71
CA LYS A 645 -1.47 -30.19 -11.25
C LYS A 645 -2.97 -30.09 -11.50
N THR A 646 -3.43 -30.66 -12.61
CA THR A 646 -4.83 -30.64 -13.04
C THR A 646 -5.39 -32.07 -13.13
N HIS A 647 -6.53 -32.33 -12.47
CA HIS A 647 -7.35 -33.54 -12.60
C HIS A 647 -8.68 -33.35 -11.86
N ALA A 648 -9.65 -34.25 -12.06
CA ALA A 648 -10.87 -34.26 -11.26
C ALA A 648 -10.55 -34.50 -9.76
N SER A 649 -11.33 -33.92 -8.84
CA SER A 649 -11.06 -33.95 -7.39
C SER A 649 -10.90 -35.36 -6.82
N ALA A 650 -11.76 -36.31 -7.22
CA ALA A 650 -11.70 -37.69 -6.74
C ALA A 650 -10.43 -38.46 -7.14
N GLU A 651 -9.66 -38.00 -8.14
CA GLU A 651 -8.36 -38.59 -8.50
C GLU A 651 -7.26 -38.26 -7.47
N MET A 652 -7.40 -37.16 -6.71
CA MET A 652 -6.54 -36.88 -5.56
C MET A 652 -6.83 -37.88 -4.42
N TYR A 653 -8.09 -37.86 -3.99
CA TYR A 653 -8.72 -38.79 -3.06
C TYR A 653 -10.23 -38.44 -3.02
N ALA A 654 -11.11 -39.42 -2.83
CA ALA A 654 -12.54 -39.13 -2.74
C ALA A 654 -12.87 -38.26 -1.52
N ALA A 655 -13.66 -37.20 -1.72
CA ALA A 655 -13.93 -36.10 -0.79
C ALA A 655 -15.42 -35.68 -0.86
N ALA A 656 -16.30 -36.43 -0.20
CA ALA A 656 -17.75 -36.18 -0.28
C ALA A 656 -18.26 -35.07 0.65
N GLY A 657 -19.31 -34.36 0.21
CA GLY A 657 -19.83 -33.18 0.89
C GLY A 657 -19.00 -31.91 0.63
N ALA A 658 -18.37 -31.81 -0.54
CA ALA A 658 -17.40 -30.77 -0.88
C ALA A 658 -18.00 -29.60 -1.70
N THR A 659 -17.30 -28.45 -1.72
CA THR A 659 -17.81 -27.17 -2.24
C THR A 659 -18.00 -27.16 -3.75
N GLU A 660 -17.05 -27.69 -4.53
CA GLU A 660 -17.11 -27.74 -5.99
C GLU A 660 -18.24 -28.66 -6.49
N ASP A 661 -18.46 -29.79 -5.80
CA ASP A 661 -19.54 -30.73 -6.08
C ASP A 661 -20.92 -30.06 -5.91
N TRP A 662 -21.09 -29.28 -4.85
CA TRP A 662 -22.31 -28.49 -4.60
C TRP A 662 -22.44 -27.31 -5.56
N ALA A 663 -21.37 -26.59 -5.85
CA ALA A 663 -21.41 -25.46 -6.78
C ALA A 663 -21.81 -25.92 -8.20
N TYR A 664 -21.34 -27.09 -8.64
CA TYR A 664 -21.73 -27.65 -9.93
C TYR A 664 -23.15 -28.27 -9.93
N HIS A 665 -23.47 -29.17 -9.00
CA HIS A 665 -24.79 -29.83 -8.97
C HIS A 665 -25.93 -28.87 -8.60
N THR A 666 -25.75 -28.21 -7.46
CA THR A 666 -26.83 -27.65 -6.64
C THR A 666 -27.05 -26.16 -6.91
N LEU A 667 -25.96 -25.43 -7.18
CA LEU A 667 -25.98 -24.04 -7.63
C LEU A 667 -26.08 -23.95 -9.17
N GLY A 668 -25.37 -24.83 -9.89
CA GLY A 668 -25.33 -24.84 -11.36
C GLY A 668 -24.20 -23.99 -11.96
N ALA A 669 -23.19 -23.63 -11.18
CA ALA A 669 -22.00 -22.95 -11.68
C ALA A 669 -21.18 -23.94 -12.52
N LYS A 670 -21.30 -23.85 -13.86
CA LYS A 670 -20.66 -24.80 -14.79
C LYS A 670 -19.15 -24.91 -14.55
N TYR A 671 -18.50 -23.79 -14.26
CA TYR A 671 -17.07 -23.73 -13.96
C TYR A 671 -16.86 -23.67 -12.45
N SER A 672 -17.01 -24.82 -11.80
CA SER A 672 -16.78 -25.00 -10.36
C SER A 672 -15.43 -25.64 -10.10
N TYR A 673 -14.62 -25.07 -9.19
CA TYR A 673 -13.26 -25.54 -8.93
C TYR A 673 -12.86 -25.49 -7.45
N ILE A 674 -11.90 -26.34 -7.07
CA ILE A 674 -11.04 -26.17 -5.88
C ILE A 674 -9.62 -25.84 -6.34
N VAL A 675 -8.96 -24.90 -5.66
CA VAL A 675 -7.55 -24.56 -5.91
C VAL A 675 -6.73 -24.70 -4.63
N GLU A 676 -5.80 -25.66 -4.60
CA GLU A 676 -4.86 -25.88 -3.50
C GLU A 676 -3.56 -25.11 -3.76
N LEU A 677 -3.41 -23.97 -3.09
CA LEU A 677 -2.31 -23.00 -3.30
C LEU A 677 -0.94 -23.51 -2.82
N ARG A 678 0.08 -22.63 -2.89
CA ARG A 678 1.45 -22.90 -2.37
C ARG A 678 1.45 -23.35 -0.90
N PRO A 679 2.44 -24.17 -0.47
CA PRO A 679 3.55 -24.72 -1.25
C PRO A 679 3.27 -26.14 -1.78
N GLU A 680 4.23 -26.76 -2.48
CA GLU A 680 4.29 -28.22 -2.64
C GLU A 680 5.00 -28.91 -1.45
N ASP A 681 5.84 -28.19 -0.70
CA ASP A 681 6.68 -28.75 0.36
C ASP A 681 5.90 -29.05 1.65
N ASP A 682 5.65 -30.34 1.91
CA ASP A 682 5.10 -30.89 3.18
C ASP A 682 5.82 -30.39 4.44
N ASN A 683 7.11 -30.03 4.37
CA ASN A 683 7.87 -29.53 5.52
C ASN A 683 7.46 -28.10 5.92
N VAL A 684 6.78 -27.38 5.02
CA VAL A 684 6.26 -26.02 5.21
C VAL A 684 4.73 -26.06 5.33
N GLY A 685 4.05 -26.66 4.35
CA GLY A 685 2.60 -26.80 4.30
C GLY A 685 1.83 -25.53 4.67
N PHE A 686 0.92 -25.63 5.64
CA PHE A 686 0.08 -24.52 6.14
C PHE A 686 0.86 -23.37 6.82
N LEU A 687 2.18 -23.48 6.98
CA LEU A 687 3.08 -22.46 7.54
C LEU A 687 3.95 -21.80 6.46
N LEU A 688 3.38 -21.59 5.27
CA LEU A 688 3.98 -20.85 4.16
C LEU A 688 4.57 -19.50 4.66
N PRO A 689 5.83 -19.15 4.31
CA PRO A 689 6.44 -17.88 4.68
C PRO A 689 5.68 -16.66 4.15
N ASP A 690 5.73 -15.56 4.90
CA ASP A 690 5.15 -14.27 4.50
C ASP A 690 5.66 -13.79 3.12
N SER A 691 6.96 -13.95 2.86
CA SER A 691 7.62 -13.74 1.55
C SER A 691 7.15 -14.63 0.37
N GLN A 692 6.07 -15.41 0.53
CA GLN A 692 5.42 -16.16 -0.54
C GLN A 692 3.96 -15.74 -0.76
N ILE A 693 3.43 -14.78 0.01
CA ILE A 693 2.04 -14.33 -0.11
C ILE A 693 1.79 -13.67 -1.47
N GLU A 694 2.48 -12.56 -1.76
CA GLU A 694 2.28 -11.84 -3.03
C GLU A 694 2.65 -12.70 -4.25
N PRO A 695 3.76 -13.47 -4.28
CA PRO A 695 4.05 -14.38 -5.39
C PRO A 695 3.00 -15.48 -5.62
N THR A 696 2.20 -15.84 -4.60
CA THR A 696 1.04 -16.75 -4.77
C THR A 696 -0.17 -15.98 -5.29
N GLY A 697 -0.39 -14.76 -4.81
CA GLY A 697 -1.45 -13.86 -5.29
C GLY A 697 -1.31 -13.55 -6.78
N GLU A 698 -0.14 -13.09 -7.21
CA GLU A 698 0.16 -12.69 -8.59
C GLU A 698 -0.01 -13.85 -9.58
N GLU A 699 0.63 -15.00 -9.34
CA GLU A 699 0.55 -16.14 -10.26
C GLU A 699 -0.89 -16.66 -10.37
N THR A 700 -1.59 -16.77 -9.23
CA THR A 700 -2.95 -17.31 -9.23
C THR A 700 -3.94 -16.31 -9.81
N PHE A 701 -3.69 -15.00 -9.69
CA PHE A 701 -4.50 -13.98 -10.35
C PHE A 701 -4.38 -14.06 -11.87
N GLU A 702 -3.18 -14.22 -12.42
CA GLU A 702 -2.99 -14.38 -13.87
C GLU A 702 -3.63 -15.68 -14.38
N GLY A 703 -3.59 -16.77 -13.59
CA GLY A 703 -4.35 -17.98 -13.86
C GLY A 703 -5.88 -17.79 -13.83
N VAL A 704 -6.41 -17.07 -12.84
CA VAL A 704 -7.83 -16.71 -12.76
C VAL A 704 -8.23 -15.78 -13.92
N LYS A 705 -7.37 -14.84 -14.33
CA LYS A 705 -7.59 -13.96 -15.49
C LYS A 705 -7.74 -14.77 -16.76
N ALA A 706 -6.82 -15.70 -17.04
CA ALA A 706 -6.91 -16.61 -18.17
C ALA A 706 -8.16 -17.50 -18.16
N LEU A 707 -8.53 -18.04 -16.98
CA LEU A 707 -9.78 -18.79 -16.82
C LEU A 707 -11.01 -17.94 -17.15
N LEU A 708 -11.12 -16.73 -16.59
CA LEU A 708 -12.30 -15.88 -16.81
C LEU A 708 -12.42 -15.40 -18.26
N LEU A 709 -11.30 -15.21 -18.97
CA LEU A 709 -11.30 -14.99 -20.42
C LEU A 709 -11.81 -16.22 -21.18
N TYR A 710 -11.37 -17.43 -20.83
CA TYR A 710 -11.87 -18.68 -21.42
C TYR A 710 -13.38 -18.85 -21.18
N THR A 711 -13.85 -18.72 -19.94
CA THR A 711 -15.26 -18.92 -19.61
C THR A 711 -16.18 -17.84 -20.19
N LYS A 712 -15.68 -16.62 -20.44
CA LYS A 712 -16.44 -15.54 -21.07
C LYS A 712 -16.88 -15.87 -22.51
N GLU A 713 -16.13 -16.70 -23.23
CA GLU A 713 -16.46 -17.11 -24.61
C GLU A 713 -17.45 -18.30 -24.65
N ASP A 714 -17.92 -18.80 -23.52
CA ASP A 714 -18.97 -19.82 -23.44
C ASP A 714 -20.32 -19.27 -23.96
N PRO A 715 -20.93 -19.87 -25.00
CA PRO A 715 -22.18 -19.38 -25.57
C PRO A 715 -23.41 -19.61 -24.68
N ASN A 716 -23.28 -20.33 -23.55
CA ASN A 716 -24.32 -20.56 -22.56
C ASN A 716 -23.79 -20.23 -21.14
N PRO A 717 -23.57 -18.93 -20.82
CA PRO A 717 -22.93 -18.50 -19.57
C PRO A 717 -23.86 -18.51 -18.34
N ILE A 718 -25.14 -18.85 -18.53
CA ILE A 718 -26.13 -19.00 -17.46
C ILE A 718 -26.71 -20.41 -17.59
N ALA A 719 -26.37 -21.28 -16.65
CA ALA A 719 -26.82 -22.67 -16.65
C ALA A 719 -28.32 -22.78 -16.34
N GLN A 720 -28.96 -23.82 -16.88
CA GLN A 720 -30.30 -24.22 -16.45
C GLN A 720 -30.22 -24.97 -15.12
N LYS A 721 -31.20 -24.77 -14.23
CA LYS A 721 -31.12 -25.23 -12.83
C LYS A 721 -30.98 -26.75 -12.68
N VAL A 722 -30.05 -27.13 -11.80
CA VAL A 722 -29.75 -28.49 -11.31
C VAL A 722 -29.23 -29.44 -12.40
N VAL A 723 -27.93 -29.77 -12.32
CA VAL A 723 -27.30 -30.81 -13.15
C VAL A 723 -27.71 -32.19 -12.64
N GLU A 724 -27.97 -33.19 -13.49
CA GLU A 724 -28.28 -34.55 -13.02
C GLU A 724 -27.05 -35.24 -12.40
N LEU A 725 -27.23 -35.91 -11.26
CA LEU A 725 -26.19 -36.72 -10.62
C LEU A 725 -25.91 -38.02 -11.43
N PRO A 726 -24.64 -38.47 -11.53
CA PRO A 726 -24.27 -39.72 -12.20
C PRO A 726 -25.07 -40.96 -11.73
N GLN A 727 -25.65 -41.71 -12.67
CA GLN A 727 -26.50 -42.88 -12.39
C GLN A 727 -25.69 -44.16 -12.07
N LYS A 728 -24.73 -44.10 -11.15
CA LYS A 728 -23.98 -45.23 -10.57
C LYS A 728 -23.24 -46.19 -11.52
N GLN A 729 -23.10 -45.83 -12.79
CA GLN A 729 -22.20 -46.47 -13.75
C GLN A 729 -21.55 -45.40 -14.63
N CYS A 730 -20.36 -44.97 -14.21
CA CYS A 730 -19.26 -44.80 -15.15
C CYS A 730 -18.65 -46.19 -15.48
#